data_AF-A0A9P6SYZ6-F1
#
_entry.id   AF-A0A9P6SYZ6-F1
#
_cell.length_a   1.000
_cell.length_b   1.000
_cell.length_c   1.000
_cell.angle_alpha   90.00
_cell.angle_beta   90.00
_cell.angle_gamma   90.00
#
_symmetry.space_group_name_H-M   'P 1'
#
loop_
_entity.id
_entity.type
_entity.pdbx_description
1 polymer ?
#
loop_
_entity_poly.entity_id
_entity_poly.type
_entity_poly.pdbx_seq_one_letter_code
_entity_poly.pdbx_strand_id
1 'polypeptide(L)'
;MVSPSLRGLAASAYLIASIALSTAAPIRKKDACGILGATNATDITYDLVAACYKAIPFDSTIASETTGSVVDIFNDYYVFRDSALTPDLQMPFTSAPVDIVKVLETIGSTNYARDLDFHTDIALAIASLHDAHASYNVDCYSAYLFEQPLVLYAPVINGQQSVRVLNDFLGRDISDCEITTIDGNPALPHLQDFADSLSLSKDAGARLNAAIGSQVYDASKNDFVYNSGQFSQRAALPENPTITYELQCSNSASTMTIKDRWYVWPNTQVKFDSVHSYLKNVCKTTPPKNGTPSKRELSSPVKKRSTPAFKKSSFYDAASATIPPKRTSDLSNAEMLGAGNATAFYQLQNPSDVGVIVVHTMDVDYEWNELTFIADGLSEFNRRNISKIIFDFQNNGGGSVDFASTIVQLFFPNTGPLDKILPQDLRVDASIQAVSKRVFNTTGSLYDATNYVDFATKERYTSDGLFLNPVTITRNGRSTLFTEHTGISTTDLQDSAYTKFIQDFPWTNNAANIRILSDGRCGSSCALTTNYLHDLYDVSTYSIGGIRGEELSFFSFAGGAVSDLTTVIGVYNSGDVPSPLSPLPYNGDLRFPLVEVYARNSDVPLEYDYSKYPADTHLNFDSENARSRDVMWTQVAANAWS
;
A
#
# COMPACT_ATOMS: atom_id res chain seq x y z
N MET A 1 -67.63 75.95 37.36
CA MET A 1 -68.68 76.06 36.31
C MET A 1 -67.99 76.49 35.03
N VAL A 2 -68.18 75.90 33.84
CA VAL A 2 -68.86 74.67 33.40
C VAL A 2 -68.16 74.25 32.08
N SER A 3 -67.86 72.96 31.88
CA SER A 3 -67.43 72.36 30.58
C SER A 3 -68.65 72.15 29.66
N PRO A 4 -68.55 71.83 28.34
CA PRO A 4 -67.42 71.35 27.54
C PRO A 4 -67.17 72.29 26.31
N SER A 5 -66.80 71.94 25.06
CA SER A 5 -66.63 70.65 24.35
C SER A 5 -65.66 70.73 23.15
N LEU A 6 -65.30 69.53 22.67
CA LEU A 6 -64.67 69.13 21.40
C LEU A 6 -64.19 70.19 20.39
N ARG A 7 -62.86 70.21 20.18
CA ARG A 7 -62.23 70.68 18.95
C ARG A 7 -62.12 69.53 17.94
N GLY A 8 -62.44 69.78 16.67
CA GLY A 8 -61.98 68.95 15.56
C GLY A 8 -60.53 69.31 15.20
N LEU A 9 -59.72 68.32 14.82
CA LEU A 9 -58.36 68.50 14.33
C LEU A 9 -58.15 67.64 13.07
N ALA A 10 -57.80 68.30 11.97
CA ALA A 10 -57.54 67.63 10.70
C ALA A 10 -56.16 66.97 10.72
N ALA A 11 -56.10 65.68 10.41
CA ALA A 11 -54.83 64.96 10.25
C ALA A 11 -54.19 65.30 8.91
N SER A 12 -53.09 66.06 8.93
CA SER A 12 -52.23 66.26 7.76
C SER A 12 -51.15 65.16 7.75
N ALA A 13 -51.18 64.31 6.73
CA ALA A 13 -50.19 63.24 6.58
C ALA A 13 -48.83 63.80 6.13
N TYR A 14 -47.83 63.75 7.01
CA TYR A 14 -46.44 64.01 6.64
C TYR A 14 -45.84 62.76 6.01
N LEU A 15 -45.43 62.87 4.74
CA LEU A 15 -44.70 61.84 4.02
C LEU A 15 -43.23 61.86 4.50
N ILE A 16 -42.87 60.98 5.44
CA ILE A 16 -41.46 60.79 5.83
C ILE A 16 -40.80 59.92 4.76
N ALA A 17 -39.93 60.52 3.95
CA ALA A 17 -39.12 59.79 2.99
C ALA A 17 -38.01 59.02 3.72
N SER A 18 -38.25 57.73 3.98
CA SER A 18 -37.24 56.81 4.51
C SER A 18 -36.11 56.62 3.50
N ILE A 19 -34.99 57.33 3.68
CA ILE A 19 -33.75 57.05 2.95
C ILE A 19 -33.22 55.72 3.49
N ALA A 20 -33.55 54.63 2.79
CA ALA A 20 -32.92 53.35 3.01
C ALA A 20 -31.47 53.44 2.54
N LEU A 21 -30.54 53.67 3.48
CA LEU A 21 -29.14 53.37 3.21
C LEU A 21 -29.03 51.87 2.97
N SER A 22 -28.90 51.50 1.70
CA SER A 22 -28.39 50.19 1.30
C SER A 22 -26.97 50.09 1.82
N THR A 23 -26.81 49.51 3.02
CA THR A 23 -25.54 48.93 3.43
C THR A 23 -25.31 47.74 2.53
N ALA A 24 -24.59 47.95 1.42
CA ALA A 24 -24.01 46.87 0.66
C ALA A 24 -23.26 45.97 1.64
N ALA A 25 -23.72 44.74 1.81
CA ALA A 25 -23.05 43.77 2.67
C ALA A 25 -21.58 43.72 2.24
N PRO A 26 -20.61 43.79 3.18
CA PRO A 26 -19.21 43.78 2.80
C PRO A 26 -18.96 42.53 1.97
N ILE A 27 -18.47 42.72 0.74
CA ILE A 27 -18.08 41.62 -0.13
C ILE A 27 -17.04 40.83 0.65
N ARG A 28 -17.44 39.66 1.20
CA ARG A 28 -16.49 38.73 1.79
C ARG A 28 -15.51 38.37 0.67
N LYS A 29 -14.29 38.92 0.73
CA LYS A 29 -13.16 38.32 0.03
C LYS A 29 -13.14 36.88 0.49
N LYS A 30 -13.39 35.95 -0.44
CA LYS A 30 -13.27 34.53 -0.15
C LYS A 30 -11.81 34.28 0.24
N ASP A 31 -11.60 33.53 1.32
CA ASP A 31 -10.27 33.02 1.65
C ASP A 31 -9.83 31.98 0.60
N ALA A 32 -8.59 31.52 0.68
CA ALA A 32 -8.03 30.63 -0.34
C ALA A 32 -8.85 29.33 -0.53
N CYS A 33 -9.32 28.72 0.55
CA CYS A 33 -10.19 27.55 0.48
C CYS A 33 -11.59 27.90 -0.05
N GLY A 34 -12.11 29.09 0.23
CA GLY A 34 -13.36 29.58 -0.36
C GLY A 34 -13.28 29.86 -1.87
N ILE A 35 -12.09 30.17 -2.39
CA ILE A 35 -11.84 30.25 -3.84
C ILE A 35 -11.80 28.83 -4.41
N LEU A 36 -11.00 27.94 -3.81
CA LEU A 36 -10.87 26.53 -4.23
C LEU A 36 -12.22 25.81 -4.26
N GLY A 37 -12.98 25.83 -3.17
CA GLY A 37 -14.29 25.15 -3.05
C GLY A 37 -15.40 25.75 -3.92
N ALA A 38 -15.15 26.89 -4.58
CA ALA A 38 -16.03 27.49 -5.58
C ALA A 38 -15.52 27.34 -7.03
N THR A 39 -14.40 26.67 -7.23
CA THR A 39 -13.81 26.38 -8.55
C THR A 39 -14.36 25.05 -9.07
N ASN A 40 -14.66 24.94 -10.37
CA ASN A 40 -15.10 23.66 -10.94
C ASN A 40 -13.94 22.65 -10.93
N ALA A 41 -14.24 21.36 -10.78
CA ALA A 41 -13.23 20.31 -10.72
C ALA A 41 -12.21 20.33 -11.88
N THR A 42 -12.63 20.71 -13.09
CA THR A 42 -11.79 20.83 -14.29
C THR A 42 -10.84 22.03 -14.29
N ASP A 43 -11.13 23.03 -13.46
CA ASP A 43 -10.44 24.32 -13.43
C ASP A 43 -9.51 24.44 -12.20
N ILE A 44 -9.41 23.37 -11.39
CA ILE A 44 -8.54 23.29 -10.21
C ILE A 44 -7.08 23.24 -10.67
N THR A 45 -6.24 24.01 -10.00
CA THR A 45 -4.80 24.11 -10.26
C THR A 45 -4.01 23.92 -8.96
N TYR A 46 -2.73 23.56 -9.10
CA TYR A 46 -1.80 23.45 -7.96
C TYR A 46 -1.87 24.68 -7.05
N ASP A 47 -1.84 25.89 -7.63
CA ASP A 47 -1.77 27.14 -6.86
C ASP A 47 -3.02 27.35 -5.97
N LEU A 48 -4.20 26.90 -6.42
CA LEU A 48 -5.44 26.98 -5.63
C LEU A 48 -5.41 26.02 -4.44
N VAL A 49 -4.93 24.79 -4.64
CA VAL A 49 -4.81 23.81 -3.55
C VAL A 49 -3.72 24.22 -2.57
N ALA A 50 -2.53 24.58 -3.08
CA ALA A 50 -1.41 25.07 -2.29
C ALA A 50 -1.80 26.31 -1.46
N ALA A 51 -2.55 27.26 -2.03
CA ALA A 51 -3.02 28.42 -1.30
C ALA A 51 -4.04 28.07 -0.20
N CYS A 52 -4.94 27.10 -0.43
CA CYS A 52 -5.86 26.64 0.60
C CYS A 52 -5.11 25.94 1.74
N TYR A 53 -4.26 24.95 1.43
CA TYR A 53 -3.51 24.18 2.43
C TYR A 53 -2.60 25.09 3.27
N LYS A 54 -1.86 26.01 2.62
CA LYS A 54 -0.96 26.95 3.28
C LYS A 54 -1.70 28.08 4.03
N ALA A 55 -3.01 28.20 3.89
CA ALA A 55 -3.85 29.16 4.63
C ALA A 55 -4.43 28.58 5.94
N ILE A 56 -4.23 27.29 6.22
CA ILE A 56 -4.62 26.67 7.49
C ILE A 56 -3.60 27.04 8.57
N PRO A 57 -3.98 27.79 9.63
CA PRO A 57 -3.07 28.16 10.70
C PRO A 57 -2.78 26.95 11.59
N PHE A 58 -1.55 26.84 12.08
CA PHE A 58 -1.17 25.85 13.08
C PHE A 58 -2.00 26.02 14.38
N ASP A 59 -2.59 24.94 14.87
CA ASP A 59 -3.32 24.88 16.15
C ASP A 59 -2.57 23.98 17.13
N SER A 60 -2.00 24.58 18.18
CA SER A 60 -1.21 23.87 19.20
C SER A 60 -2.00 22.80 19.96
N THR A 61 -3.33 22.92 20.00
CA THR A 61 -4.21 21.93 20.64
C THR A 61 -4.27 20.67 19.80
N ILE A 62 -4.57 20.84 18.50
CA ILE A 62 -4.62 19.77 17.50
C ILE A 62 -3.25 19.08 17.39
N ALA A 63 -2.18 19.87 17.41
CA ALA A 63 -0.81 19.35 17.38
C ALA A 63 -0.47 18.53 18.64
N SER A 64 -0.84 19.00 19.83
CA SER A 64 -0.63 18.25 21.08
C SER A 64 -1.44 16.95 21.14
N GLU A 65 -2.71 16.99 20.71
CA GLU A 65 -3.58 15.81 20.67
C GLU A 65 -3.07 14.77 19.65
N THR A 66 -2.71 15.23 18.45
CA THR A 66 -2.14 14.38 17.39
C THR A 66 -0.81 13.76 17.81
N THR A 67 0.10 14.56 18.39
CA THR A 67 1.40 14.05 18.87
C THR A 67 1.19 12.97 19.91
N GLY A 68 0.30 13.18 20.89
CA GLY A 68 -0.02 12.15 21.89
C GLY A 68 -0.45 10.84 21.25
N SER A 69 -1.50 10.85 20.43
CA SER A 69 -1.99 9.66 19.73
C SER A 69 -0.93 8.93 18.90
N VAL A 70 -0.07 9.67 18.19
CA VAL A 70 0.96 9.07 17.32
C VAL A 70 2.14 8.53 18.16
N VAL A 71 2.58 9.25 19.20
CA VAL A 71 3.62 8.78 20.13
C VAL A 71 3.18 7.53 20.87
N ASP A 72 1.96 7.49 21.42
CA ASP A 72 1.45 6.34 22.17
C ASP A 72 1.40 5.08 21.30
N ILE A 73 0.93 5.20 20.04
CA ILE A 73 0.95 4.10 19.06
C ILE A 73 2.38 3.62 18.79
N PHE A 74 3.30 4.51 18.45
CA PHE A 74 4.67 4.11 18.07
C PHE A 74 5.56 3.73 19.27
N ASN A 75 5.15 4.07 20.50
CA ASN A 75 5.81 3.65 21.73
C ASN A 75 5.39 2.24 22.18
N ASP A 76 4.09 1.96 22.23
CA ASP A 76 3.56 0.75 22.88
C ASP A 76 3.01 -0.31 21.92
N TYR A 77 2.70 0.05 20.67
CA TYR A 77 2.02 -0.84 19.71
C TYR A 77 2.79 -1.13 18.43
N TYR A 78 3.65 -0.22 17.95
CA TYR A 78 4.49 -0.48 16.78
C TYR A 78 5.51 -1.58 17.09
N VAL A 79 5.31 -2.74 16.48
CA VAL A 79 6.05 -3.95 16.85
C VAL A 79 7.56 -3.80 16.60
N PHE A 80 7.95 -3.24 15.45
CA PHE A 80 9.33 -3.03 15.05
C PHE A 80 10.02 -1.82 15.71
N ARG A 81 9.43 -1.16 16.72
CA ARG A 81 9.99 0.05 17.36
C ARG A 81 11.47 -0.09 17.73
N ASP A 82 11.84 -1.23 18.30
CA ASP A 82 13.21 -1.48 18.76
C ASP A 82 14.09 -2.11 17.66
N SER A 83 13.48 -2.81 16.70
CA SER A 83 14.12 -3.37 15.49
C SER A 83 14.49 -2.28 14.48
N ALA A 84 13.75 -1.17 14.42
CA ALA A 84 14.03 0.03 13.62
C ALA A 84 15.35 0.74 13.97
N LEU A 85 15.99 0.37 15.09
CA LEU A 85 17.29 0.89 15.52
C LEU A 85 18.49 0.08 15.00
N THR A 86 18.26 -0.93 14.17
CA THR A 86 19.32 -1.83 13.69
C THR A 86 20.36 -1.04 12.90
N PRO A 87 21.61 -0.92 13.38
CA PRO A 87 22.67 -0.20 12.69
C PRO A 87 23.19 -1.03 11.51
N ASP A 88 23.84 -0.34 10.57
CA ASP A 88 24.67 -0.96 9.52
C ASP A 88 23.95 -2.07 8.73
N LEU A 89 22.67 -1.83 8.38
CA LEU A 89 21.93 -2.67 7.45
C LEU A 89 22.74 -2.80 6.15
N GLN A 90 22.91 -4.02 5.66
CA GLN A 90 23.66 -4.30 4.44
C GLN A 90 22.76 -4.22 3.22
N MET A 91 23.36 -4.06 2.04
CA MET A 91 22.64 -4.14 0.77
C MET A 91 21.79 -5.42 0.70
N PRO A 92 20.58 -5.34 0.12
CA PRO A 92 20.00 -4.20 -0.59
C PRO A 92 19.40 -3.12 0.32
N PHE A 93 19.41 -3.31 1.64
CA PHE A 93 18.85 -2.33 2.58
C PHE A 93 19.74 -1.10 2.73
N THR A 94 19.09 0.06 2.75
CA THR A 94 19.75 1.38 2.77
C THR A 94 19.18 2.31 3.85
N SER A 95 18.18 1.85 4.60
CA SER A 95 17.52 2.62 5.66
C SER A 95 18.46 2.92 6.83
N ALA A 96 18.44 4.16 7.30
CA ALA A 96 19.13 4.55 8.53
C ALA A 96 18.35 4.05 9.77
N PRO A 97 19.01 3.88 10.93
CA PRO A 97 18.33 3.62 12.20
C PRO A 97 17.40 4.76 12.62
N VAL A 98 16.14 4.44 12.96
CA VAL A 98 15.10 5.43 13.32
C VAL A 98 14.59 5.19 14.74
N ASP A 99 14.87 6.12 15.65
CA ASP A 99 14.23 6.17 16.98
C ASP A 99 12.90 6.93 16.89
N ILE A 100 11.89 6.30 16.28
CA ILE A 100 10.65 6.96 15.84
C ILE A 100 9.95 7.75 16.95
N VAL A 101 9.90 7.22 18.17
CA VAL A 101 9.32 7.90 19.34
C VAL A 101 10.01 9.24 19.59
N LYS A 102 11.34 9.26 19.60
CA LYS A 102 12.14 10.48 19.81
C LYS A 102 11.98 11.50 18.68
N VAL A 103 11.84 11.04 17.44
CA VAL A 103 11.57 11.91 16.29
C VAL A 103 10.20 12.59 16.45
N LEU A 104 9.17 11.81 16.81
CA LEU A 104 7.81 12.32 17.04
C LEU A 104 7.74 13.27 18.25
N GLU A 105 8.44 13.00 19.35
CA GLU A 105 8.57 13.93 20.49
C GLU A 105 9.26 15.25 20.09
N THR A 106 10.26 15.17 19.21
CA THR A 106 10.95 16.36 18.67
C THR A 106 10.01 17.18 17.78
N ILE A 107 9.19 16.52 16.94
CA ILE A 107 8.15 17.17 16.16
C ILE A 107 7.12 17.84 17.06
N GLY A 108 6.62 17.15 18.10
CA GLY A 108 5.64 17.69 19.05
C GLY A 108 6.11 18.88 19.87
N SER A 109 7.44 19.08 19.99
CA SER A 109 8.05 20.22 20.67
C SER A 109 8.54 21.33 19.72
N THR A 110 8.38 21.14 18.41
CA THR A 110 8.79 22.11 17.37
C THR A 110 7.69 23.15 17.11
N ASN A 111 8.08 24.41 16.92
CA ASN A 111 7.15 25.51 16.62
C ASN A 111 6.92 25.63 15.10
N TYR A 112 5.70 25.31 14.65
CA TYR A 112 5.33 25.42 13.23
C TYR A 112 4.58 26.71 12.91
N ALA A 113 4.79 27.24 11.70
CA ALA A 113 4.07 28.40 11.19
C ALA A 113 2.74 28.01 10.49
N ARG A 114 2.66 26.78 9.97
CA ARG A 114 1.51 26.25 9.21
C ARG A 114 1.18 24.85 9.70
N ASP A 115 -0.10 24.52 9.70
CA ASP A 115 -0.62 23.21 10.08
C ASP A 115 -0.13 22.10 9.12
N LEU A 116 -0.08 22.41 7.81
CA LEU A 116 0.49 21.56 6.77
C LEU A 116 1.92 21.07 7.10
N ASP A 117 2.78 21.95 7.61
CA ASP A 117 4.20 21.62 7.86
C ASP A 117 4.31 20.58 8.98
N PHE A 118 3.58 20.78 10.09
CA PHE A 118 3.50 19.84 11.21
C PHE A 118 3.02 18.45 10.78
N HIS A 119 1.93 18.38 10.01
CA HIS A 119 1.40 17.10 9.53
C HIS A 119 2.31 16.43 8.49
N THR A 120 3.04 17.21 7.69
CA THR A 120 4.03 16.69 6.73
C THR A 120 5.21 16.06 7.45
N ASP A 121 5.74 16.72 8.49
CA ASP A 121 6.89 16.20 9.25
C ASP A 121 6.54 14.90 9.99
N ILE A 122 5.31 14.73 10.50
CA ILE A 122 4.86 13.43 11.05
C ILE A 122 4.81 12.36 9.97
N ALA A 123 4.24 12.66 8.80
CA ALA A 123 4.14 11.71 7.70
C ALA A 123 5.53 11.25 7.20
N LEU A 124 6.47 12.19 7.05
CA LEU A 124 7.85 11.91 6.67
C LEU A 124 8.63 11.14 7.74
N ALA A 125 8.44 11.48 9.03
CA ALA A 125 9.06 10.73 10.13
C ALA A 125 8.63 9.25 10.12
N ILE A 126 7.35 8.98 9.91
CA ILE A 126 6.85 7.60 9.82
C ILE A 126 7.30 6.94 8.51
N ALA A 127 7.31 7.66 7.39
CA ALA A 127 7.79 7.13 6.11
C ALA A 127 9.27 6.71 6.16
N SER A 128 10.10 7.37 6.98
CA SER A 128 11.52 7.01 7.17
C SER A 128 11.77 5.64 7.80
N LEU A 129 10.73 4.99 8.36
CA LEU A 129 10.80 3.59 8.78
C LEU A 129 10.91 2.62 7.59
N HIS A 130 10.58 3.07 6.38
CA HIS A 130 10.57 2.27 5.16
C HIS A 130 9.80 0.95 5.36
N ASP A 131 8.61 1.08 5.93
CA ASP A 131 7.64 0.04 6.24
C ASP A 131 6.27 0.56 5.76
N ALA A 132 5.64 -0.14 4.83
CA ALA A 132 4.37 0.29 4.23
C ALA A 132 3.13 0.00 5.11
N HIS A 133 3.28 -0.80 6.17
CA HIS A 133 2.25 -0.94 7.20
C HIS A 133 2.31 0.23 8.19
N ALA A 134 3.47 0.83 8.43
CA ALA A 134 3.64 2.06 9.19
C ALA A 134 3.25 3.29 8.35
N SER A 135 2.12 3.93 8.64
CA SER A 135 1.71 5.13 7.87
C SER A 135 0.87 6.11 8.68
N TYR A 136 1.00 7.39 8.35
CA TYR A 136 0.17 8.47 8.84
C TYR A 136 -0.35 9.29 7.66
N ASN A 137 -1.66 9.25 7.47
CA ASN A 137 -2.34 9.95 6.39
C ASN A 137 -3.45 10.81 6.98
N VAL A 138 -3.52 12.09 6.65
CA VAL A 138 -4.61 12.99 7.07
C VAL A 138 -5.37 13.53 5.87
N ASP A 139 -6.69 13.34 5.87
CA ASP A 139 -7.60 13.73 4.77
C ASP A 139 -7.51 15.23 4.46
N CYS A 140 -7.12 16.03 5.46
CA CYS A 140 -6.89 17.46 5.34
C CYS A 140 -5.89 17.83 4.23
N TYR A 141 -4.90 16.96 3.95
CA TYR A 141 -3.80 17.22 3.03
C TYR A 141 -3.63 16.17 1.90
N SER A 142 -4.52 15.17 1.83
CA SER A 142 -4.60 14.16 0.76
C SER A 142 -5.87 14.28 -0.10
N ALA A 143 -6.62 15.38 0.06
CA ALA A 143 -7.89 15.65 -0.63
C ALA A 143 -7.75 15.88 -2.16
N TYR A 144 -6.53 16.00 -2.68
CA TYR A 144 -6.22 16.21 -4.10
C TYR A 144 -5.04 15.33 -4.53
N LEU A 145 -5.10 14.84 -5.76
CA LEU A 145 -4.02 14.13 -6.45
C LEU A 145 -3.36 15.04 -7.47
N PHE A 146 -2.04 14.96 -7.60
CA PHE A 146 -1.21 15.77 -8.49
C PHE A 146 -0.51 14.86 -9.50
N GLU A 147 -0.72 15.11 -10.79
CA GLU A 147 -0.21 14.29 -11.90
C GLU A 147 0.70 15.12 -12.83
N GLN A 148 1.89 14.62 -13.14
CA GLN A 148 2.71 15.07 -14.28
C GLN A 148 2.31 14.35 -15.56
N PRO A 149 2.37 15.00 -16.74
CA PRO A 149 2.05 14.34 -18.00
C PRO A 149 3.09 13.31 -18.46
N LEU A 150 4.30 13.34 -17.89
CA LEU A 150 5.39 12.41 -18.21
C LEU A 150 5.42 11.22 -17.24
N VAL A 151 5.34 10.01 -17.80
CA VAL A 151 5.68 8.77 -17.10
C VAL A 151 7.15 8.47 -17.36
N LEU A 152 7.91 8.21 -16.31
CA LEU A 152 9.37 8.02 -16.38
C LEU A 152 9.75 6.54 -16.21
N TYR A 153 10.90 6.14 -16.72
CA TYR A 153 11.55 4.85 -16.43
C TYR A 153 13.08 4.98 -16.51
N ALA A 154 13.81 3.99 -15.99
CA ALA A 154 15.27 4.03 -15.90
C ALA A 154 15.93 2.79 -16.54
N PRO A 155 15.81 2.60 -17.88
CA PRO A 155 16.37 1.44 -18.56
C PRO A 155 17.89 1.49 -18.64
N VAL A 156 18.49 0.32 -18.85
CA VAL A 156 19.91 0.11 -19.10
C VAL A 156 20.12 -0.12 -20.59
N ILE A 157 20.78 0.83 -21.25
CA ILE A 157 21.06 0.80 -22.69
C ILE A 157 22.57 0.85 -22.89
N ASN A 158 23.13 -0.07 -23.69
CA ASN A 158 24.57 -0.21 -23.89
C ASN A 158 25.40 -0.30 -22.59
N GLY A 159 24.79 -0.82 -21.52
CA GLY A 159 25.43 -0.92 -20.21
C GLY A 159 25.44 0.36 -19.37
N GLN A 160 24.69 1.41 -19.74
CA GLN A 160 24.47 2.61 -18.93
C GLN A 160 23.00 2.74 -18.54
N GLN A 161 22.72 3.04 -17.27
CA GLN A 161 21.36 3.39 -16.81
C GLN A 161 21.12 4.89 -17.02
N SER A 162 19.94 5.26 -17.53
CA SER A 162 19.55 6.65 -17.78
C SER A 162 18.05 6.83 -17.53
N VAL A 163 17.60 7.99 -17.05
CA VAL A 163 16.16 8.30 -16.95
C VAL A 163 15.63 8.63 -18.34
N ARG A 164 14.48 8.07 -18.69
CA ARG A 164 13.84 8.25 -20.00
C ARG A 164 12.34 8.45 -19.89
N VAL A 165 11.73 9.01 -20.95
CA VAL A 165 10.27 9.10 -21.07
C VAL A 165 9.68 7.75 -21.45
N LEU A 166 8.96 7.11 -20.52
CA LEU A 166 8.20 5.89 -20.80
C LEU A 166 6.95 6.23 -21.61
N ASN A 167 6.21 7.27 -21.20
CA ASN A 167 5.01 7.74 -21.88
C ASN A 167 4.81 9.25 -21.67
N ASP A 168 4.13 9.91 -22.60
CA ASP A 168 3.73 11.32 -22.48
C ASP A 168 2.23 11.45 -22.80
N PHE A 169 1.41 11.74 -21.78
CA PHE A 169 -0.03 11.88 -21.94
C PHE A 169 -0.44 13.11 -22.78
N LEU A 170 0.49 14.02 -23.11
CA LEU A 170 0.26 15.14 -24.03
C LEU A 170 0.63 14.84 -25.49
N GLY A 171 1.22 13.66 -25.78
CA GLY A 171 1.47 13.19 -27.15
C GLY A 171 2.49 14.01 -27.93
N ARG A 172 3.55 14.53 -27.28
CA ARG A 172 4.55 15.44 -27.88
C ARG A 172 5.64 14.75 -28.73
N ASP A 173 5.52 13.44 -28.99
CA ASP A 173 6.49 12.62 -29.72
C ASP A 173 7.92 12.64 -29.12
N ILE A 174 7.97 12.42 -27.80
CA ILE A 174 9.20 12.44 -26.97
C ILE A 174 9.46 11.11 -26.24
N SER A 175 8.83 10.02 -26.70
CA SER A 175 9.04 8.68 -26.11
C SER A 175 10.49 8.22 -26.26
N ASP A 176 11.04 7.57 -25.22
CA ASP A 176 12.44 7.11 -25.14
C ASP A 176 13.51 8.24 -25.27
N CYS A 177 13.11 9.52 -25.24
CA CYS A 177 14.07 10.60 -25.04
C CYS A 177 14.68 10.50 -23.62
N GLU A 178 15.99 10.69 -23.54
CA GLU A 178 16.73 10.72 -22.28
C GLU A 178 16.46 12.02 -21.54
N ILE A 179 16.16 11.95 -20.25
CA ILE A 179 16.04 13.11 -19.36
C ILE A 179 17.38 13.26 -18.64
N THR A 180 18.11 14.32 -18.96
CA THR A 180 19.44 14.59 -18.42
C THR A 180 19.35 15.28 -17.07
N THR A 181 18.40 16.22 -16.91
CA THR A 181 18.14 16.89 -15.64
C THR A 181 16.65 17.02 -15.33
N ILE A 182 16.35 17.09 -14.03
CA ILE A 182 15.03 17.39 -13.47
C ILE A 182 15.21 18.53 -12.45
N ASP A 183 14.52 19.64 -12.69
CA ASP A 183 14.67 20.93 -11.98
C ASP A 183 16.14 21.37 -11.79
N GLY A 184 16.98 21.08 -12.80
CA GLY A 184 18.40 21.42 -12.86
C GLY A 184 19.34 20.43 -12.16
N ASN A 185 18.81 19.36 -11.54
CA ASN A 185 19.60 18.30 -10.91
C ASN A 185 19.73 17.09 -11.85
N PRO A 186 20.83 16.32 -11.82
CA PRO A 186 20.96 15.09 -12.61
C PRO A 186 19.79 14.13 -12.38
N ALA A 187 19.17 13.65 -13.45
CA ALA A 187 17.85 13.04 -13.37
C ALA A 187 17.77 11.77 -12.50
N LEU A 188 18.71 10.82 -12.65
CA LEU A 188 18.66 9.55 -11.91
C LEU A 188 18.89 9.76 -10.39
N PRO A 189 19.94 10.49 -9.94
CA PRO A 189 20.06 10.86 -8.53
C PRO A 189 18.83 11.60 -7.98
N HIS A 190 18.26 12.55 -8.73
CA HIS A 190 17.08 13.30 -8.27
C HIS A 190 15.82 12.42 -8.11
N LEU A 191 15.65 11.40 -8.96
CA LEU A 191 14.61 10.39 -8.77
C LEU A 191 14.90 9.47 -7.58
N GLN A 192 16.17 9.14 -7.31
CA GLN A 192 16.55 8.36 -6.13
C GLN A 192 16.32 9.15 -4.83
N ASP A 193 16.71 10.43 -4.78
CA ASP A 193 16.45 11.32 -3.63
C ASP A 193 14.95 11.38 -3.29
N PHE A 194 14.08 11.40 -4.32
CA PHE A 194 12.63 11.29 -4.12
C PHE A 194 12.22 9.87 -3.68
N ALA A 195 12.74 8.83 -4.32
CA ALA A 195 12.44 7.44 -3.98
C ALA A 195 12.79 7.13 -2.52
N ASP A 196 13.86 7.71 -1.98
CA ASP A 196 14.31 7.56 -0.60
C ASP A 196 13.45 8.33 0.42
N SER A 197 12.43 9.07 -0.03
CA SER A 197 11.34 9.56 0.83
C SER A 197 10.15 8.60 0.95
N LEU A 198 10.12 7.52 0.14
CA LEU A 198 8.98 6.60 0.08
C LEU A 198 9.02 5.53 1.17
N SER A 199 7.87 5.29 1.81
CA SER A 199 7.73 4.32 2.91
C SER A 199 7.71 2.85 2.48
N LEU A 200 7.76 2.53 1.18
CA LEU A 200 7.39 1.20 0.68
C LEU A 200 8.36 0.07 1.08
N SER A 201 9.66 0.33 1.15
CA SER A 201 10.69 -0.72 1.28
C SER A 201 12.02 -0.19 1.79
N LYS A 202 12.77 -1.03 2.50
CA LYS A 202 14.15 -0.77 2.93
C LYS A 202 15.16 -0.83 1.78
N ASP A 203 14.79 -1.46 0.66
CA ASP A 203 15.57 -1.55 -0.57
C ASP A 203 15.41 -0.28 -1.44
N ALA A 204 16.54 0.34 -1.80
CA ALA A 204 16.58 1.57 -2.60
C ALA A 204 16.11 1.38 -4.05
N GLY A 205 16.42 0.23 -4.66
CA GLY A 205 15.96 -0.15 -6.00
C GLY A 205 14.47 -0.47 -6.05
N ALA A 206 13.93 -1.11 -5.00
CA ALA A 206 12.49 -1.33 -4.86
C ALA A 206 11.73 -0.01 -4.70
N ARG A 207 12.29 0.96 -3.96
CA ARG A 207 11.76 2.34 -3.89
C ARG A 207 11.87 3.05 -5.25
N LEU A 208 12.97 2.91 -5.98
CA LEU A 208 13.12 3.48 -7.33
C LEU A 208 12.04 2.95 -8.28
N ASN A 209 11.78 1.64 -8.28
CA ASN A 209 10.69 0.98 -9.01
C ASN A 209 9.29 1.45 -8.58
N ALA A 210 9.13 2.04 -7.39
CA ALA A 210 7.88 2.66 -6.94
C ALA A 210 7.78 4.15 -7.35
N ALA A 211 8.90 4.85 -7.45
CA ALA A 211 8.97 6.23 -7.90
C ALA A 211 8.71 6.37 -9.41
N ILE A 212 9.20 5.44 -10.23
CA ILE A 212 9.05 5.44 -11.70
C ILE A 212 7.84 4.62 -12.17
N GLY A 213 7.49 4.78 -13.45
CA GLY A 213 6.35 4.12 -14.06
C GLY A 213 6.55 2.62 -14.28
N SER A 214 5.47 1.87 -14.12
CA SER A 214 5.43 0.41 -14.29
C SER A 214 4.17 -0.02 -15.05
N GLN A 215 4.15 -1.24 -15.57
CA GLN A 215 2.92 -1.87 -16.06
C GLN A 215 2.22 -2.60 -14.92
N VAL A 216 0.99 -2.20 -14.59
CA VAL A 216 0.14 -2.84 -13.57
C VAL A 216 -1.01 -3.58 -14.24
N TYR A 217 -1.43 -4.71 -13.67
CA TYR A 217 -2.57 -5.46 -14.18
C TYR A 217 -3.89 -4.83 -13.70
N ASP A 218 -4.73 -4.39 -14.64
CA ASP A 218 -6.06 -3.85 -14.36
C ASP A 218 -7.12 -4.94 -14.55
N ALA A 219 -7.55 -5.54 -13.44
CA ALA A 219 -8.57 -6.58 -13.43
C ALA A 219 -9.94 -6.14 -14.00
N SER A 220 -10.24 -4.83 -14.02
CA SER A 220 -11.47 -4.33 -14.64
C SER A 220 -11.41 -4.34 -16.18
N LYS A 221 -10.19 -4.34 -16.74
CA LYS A 221 -9.92 -4.39 -18.18
C LYS A 221 -9.42 -5.75 -18.66
N ASN A 222 -8.91 -6.60 -17.76
CA ASN A 222 -8.15 -7.81 -18.05
C ASN A 222 -6.98 -7.54 -19.00
N ASP A 223 -6.18 -6.54 -18.63
CA ASP A 223 -5.15 -5.93 -19.45
C ASP A 223 -4.08 -5.25 -18.58
N PHE A 224 -2.87 -5.09 -19.10
CA PHE A 224 -1.83 -4.28 -18.44
C PHE A 224 -1.97 -2.82 -18.84
N VAL A 225 -1.91 -1.93 -17.85
CA VAL A 225 -1.96 -0.47 -18.03
C VAL A 225 -0.72 0.18 -17.40
N TYR A 226 -0.32 1.35 -17.90
CA TYR A 226 0.76 2.10 -17.28
C TYR A 226 0.29 2.79 -16.00
N ASN A 227 1.03 2.55 -14.91
CA ASN A 227 1.04 3.41 -13.73
C ASN A 227 2.15 4.47 -13.91
N SER A 228 1.89 5.71 -13.49
CA SER A 228 2.82 6.83 -13.71
C SER A 228 4.08 6.80 -12.82
N GLY A 229 4.06 6.02 -11.73
CA GLY A 229 5.07 6.08 -10.67
C GLY A 229 4.79 7.20 -9.67
N GLN A 230 5.21 7.03 -8.42
CA GLN A 230 4.94 8.00 -7.35
C GLN A 230 5.66 9.35 -7.54
N PHE A 231 6.71 9.43 -8.37
CA PHE A 231 7.33 10.70 -8.71
C PHE A 231 6.38 11.59 -9.51
N SER A 232 5.71 11.00 -10.50
CA SER A 232 4.80 11.68 -11.43
C SER A 232 3.35 11.74 -10.92
N GLN A 233 2.93 10.85 -10.01
CA GLN A 233 1.62 10.88 -9.35
C GLN A 233 1.79 10.99 -7.83
N ARG A 234 1.42 12.14 -7.26
CA ARG A 234 1.57 12.43 -5.81
C ARG A 234 0.22 12.73 -5.14
N ALA A 235 0.04 12.20 -3.93
CA ALA A 235 -1.06 12.60 -3.04
C ALA A 235 -0.66 13.74 -2.09
N ALA A 236 0.61 13.79 -1.67
CA ALA A 236 1.18 14.94 -0.97
C ALA A 236 1.32 16.14 -1.91
N LEU A 237 1.16 17.36 -1.37
CA LEU A 237 1.33 18.60 -2.13
C LEU A 237 2.79 18.72 -2.62
N PRO A 238 3.05 18.76 -3.94
CA PRO A 238 4.40 18.91 -4.47
C PRO A 238 5.08 20.21 -4.00
N GLU A 239 6.41 20.21 -3.99
CA GLU A 239 7.22 21.33 -3.48
C GLU A 239 7.05 22.58 -4.36
N ASN A 240 6.96 22.36 -5.68
CA ASN A 240 6.88 23.37 -6.73
C ASN A 240 5.64 23.19 -7.62
N PRO A 241 5.07 24.27 -8.19
CA PRO A 241 3.91 24.22 -9.09
C PRO A 241 4.18 23.59 -10.48
N THR A 242 5.45 23.37 -10.80
CA THR A 242 5.94 22.85 -12.09
C THR A 242 7.20 22.03 -11.87
N ILE A 243 7.43 21.03 -12.73
CA ILE A 243 8.72 20.39 -12.90
C ILE A 243 9.31 20.79 -14.25
N THR A 244 10.62 21.03 -14.28
CA THR A 244 11.41 21.35 -15.47
C THR A 244 12.25 20.13 -15.86
N TYR A 245 12.10 19.65 -17.09
CA TYR A 245 12.85 18.53 -17.63
C TYR A 245 13.76 19.02 -18.76
N GLU A 246 15.03 18.59 -18.75
CA GLU A 246 15.93 18.78 -19.89
C GLU A 246 16.16 17.44 -20.58
N LEU A 247 15.83 17.35 -21.87
CA LEU A 247 15.78 16.11 -22.62
C LEU A 247 16.76 16.09 -23.80
N GLN A 248 17.35 14.92 -24.05
CA GLN A 248 18.12 14.59 -25.24
C GLN A 248 17.43 13.45 -26.00
N CYS A 249 16.84 13.76 -27.15
CA CYS A 249 16.19 12.77 -28.01
C CYS A 249 17.16 12.26 -29.08
N SER A 250 17.13 10.96 -29.40
CA SER A 250 18.04 10.31 -30.38
C SER A 250 17.97 10.90 -31.80
N ASN A 251 16.88 11.61 -32.13
CA ASN A 251 16.65 12.28 -33.41
C ASN A 251 17.13 13.75 -33.44
N SER A 252 17.64 14.29 -32.33
CA SER A 252 18.05 15.69 -32.16
C SER A 252 19.43 15.79 -31.52
N ALA A 253 20.28 16.67 -32.05
CA ALA A 253 21.53 17.06 -31.39
C ALA A 253 21.34 18.20 -30.37
N SER A 254 20.14 18.82 -30.32
CA SER A 254 19.82 19.92 -29.40
C SER A 254 19.01 19.42 -28.22
N THR A 255 19.41 19.82 -27.01
CA THR A 255 18.65 19.62 -25.77
C THR A 255 17.31 20.37 -25.84
N MET A 256 16.24 19.71 -25.41
CA MET A 256 14.89 20.27 -25.30
C MET A 256 14.58 20.57 -23.83
N THR A 257 14.07 21.75 -23.51
CA THR A 257 13.55 22.05 -22.16
C THR A 257 12.03 21.99 -22.16
N ILE A 258 11.46 21.13 -21.33
CA ILE A 258 10.02 21.04 -21.06
C ILE A 258 9.77 21.58 -19.65
N LYS A 259 8.69 22.36 -19.47
CA LYS A 259 8.27 22.83 -18.15
C LYS A 259 6.78 22.59 -17.96
N ASP A 260 6.46 21.50 -17.28
CA ASP A 260 5.09 21.03 -17.12
C ASP A 260 4.53 21.38 -15.75
N ARG A 261 3.21 21.59 -15.70
CA ARG A 261 2.44 21.84 -14.48
C ARG A 261 1.82 20.53 -13.98
N TRP A 262 1.59 20.47 -12.68
CA TRP A 262 0.73 19.44 -12.11
C TRP A 262 -0.72 19.61 -12.58
N TYR A 263 -1.27 18.55 -13.15
CA TYR A 263 -2.71 18.37 -13.31
C TYR A 263 -3.28 17.94 -11.96
N VAL A 264 -4.41 18.51 -11.55
CA VAL A 264 -4.95 18.31 -10.20
C VAL A 264 -6.34 17.68 -10.25
N TRP A 265 -6.51 16.58 -9.52
CA TRP A 265 -7.75 15.82 -9.46
C TRP A 265 -8.31 15.84 -8.03
N PRO A 266 -9.58 16.24 -7.80
CA PRO A 266 -10.18 16.17 -6.47
C PRO A 266 -10.44 14.73 -6.05
N ASN A 267 -9.80 14.30 -4.97
CA ASN A 267 -10.00 12.99 -4.34
C ASN A 267 -11.19 13.01 -3.33
N THR A 268 -11.69 14.20 -2.99
CA THR A 268 -12.90 14.39 -2.17
C THR A 268 -14.01 15.10 -2.95
N GLN A 269 -15.27 14.75 -2.63
CA GLN A 269 -16.49 15.38 -3.17
C GLN A 269 -17.18 16.28 -2.13
N VAL A 270 -16.52 16.54 -0.99
CA VAL A 270 -17.05 17.34 0.10
C VAL A 270 -17.07 18.83 -0.25
N LYS A 271 -18.18 19.51 0.05
CA LYS A 271 -18.34 20.95 -0.22
C LYS A 271 -17.80 21.81 0.92
N PHE A 272 -17.10 22.89 0.56
CA PHE A 272 -16.61 23.93 1.46
C PHE A 272 -16.57 25.28 0.73
N ASP A 273 -16.46 26.36 1.50
CA ASP A 273 -16.58 27.77 1.05
C ASP A 273 -15.68 28.74 1.83
N SER A 274 -14.86 28.21 2.75
CA SER A 274 -13.91 28.94 3.59
C SER A 274 -12.91 27.96 4.22
N VAL A 275 -11.81 28.46 4.79
CA VAL A 275 -10.87 27.64 5.60
C VAL A 275 -11.62 26.96 6.76
N HIS A 276 -12.58 27.67 7.37
CA HIS A 276 -13.38 27.13 8.47
C HIS A 276 -14.27 25.95 8.04
N SER A 277 -14.94 26.04 6.88
CA SER A 277 -15.76 24.93 6.39
C SER A 277 -14.93 23.81 5.77
N TYR A 278 -13.73 24.08 5.24
CA TYR A 278 -12.77 23.05 4.85
C TYR A 278 -12.32 22.23 6.07
N LEU A 279 -11.82 22.90 7.11
CA LEU A 279 -11.46 22.27 8.39
C LEU A 279 -12.60 21.44 8.97
N LYS A 280 -13.82 21.97 8.97
CA LYS A 280 -14.98 21.29 9.55
C LYS A 280 -15.44 20.07 8.73
N ASN A 281 -15.46 20.18 7.41
CA ASN A 281 -16.13 19.19 6.56
C ASN A 281 -15.16 18.15 5.98
N VAL A 282 -13.89 18.51 5.79
CA VAL A 282 -12.83 17.64 5.25
C VAL A 282 -11.92 17.18 6.38
N CYS A 283 -11.29 18.11 7.11
CA CYS A 283 -10.22 17.76 8.03
C CYS A 283 -10.70 17.12 9.34
N LYS A 284 -11.75 17.63 10.00
CA LYS A 284 -12.09 17.22 11.38
C LYS A 284 -12.90 15.93 11.46
N THR A 285 -12.54 15.11 12.46
CA THR A 285 -13.20 13.84 12.77
C THR A 285 -14.69 14.05 13.01
N THR A 286 -15.53 13.50 12.13
CA THR A 286 -16.98 13.53 12.34
C THR A 286 -17.33 12.47 13.38
N PRO A 287 -18.07 12.77 14.45
CA PRO A 287 -18.47 11.75 15.43
C PRO A 287 -19.16 10.58 14.71
N PRO A 288 -18.73 9.32 14.95
CA PRO A 288 -19.28 8.19 14.23
C PRO A 288 -20.79 8.12 14.48
N LYS A 289 -21.57 8.06 13.39
CA LYS A 289 -22.95 7.56 13.49
C LYS A 289 -22.83 6.12 13.97
N ASN A 290 -23.49 5.76 15.07
CA ASN A 290 -23.52 4.41 15.63
C ASN A 290 -23.67 3.35 14.53
N GLY A 291 -22.54 2.75 14.18
CA GLY A 291 -22.36 1.87 13.05
C GLY A 291 -21.32 0.85 13.47
N THR A 292 -21.64 -0.42 13.28
CA THR A 292 -20.78 -1.54 13.67
C THR A 292 -19.40 -1.37 13.02
N PRO A 293 -18.28 -1.56 13.75
CA PRO A 293 -16.96 -1.53 13.15
C PRO A 293 -16.91 -2.46 11.93
N SER A 294 -16.31 -1.97 10.84
CA SER A 294 -15.98 -2.84 9.71
C SER A 294 -14.98 -3.88 10.20
N LYS A 295 -15.36 -5.16 10.12
CA LYS A 295 -14.46 -6.25 10.47
C LYS A 295 -13.41 -6.42 9.37
N ARG A 296 -12.25 -5.79 9.52
CA ARG A 296 -11.00 -6.39 9.01
C ARG A 296 -10.65 -7.54 9.95
N GLU A 297 -11.17 -8.73 9.67
CA GLU A 297 -10.83 -9.94 10.43
C GLU A 297 -9.39 -10.33 10.08
N LEU A 298 -8.51 -10.48 11.08
CA LEU A 298 -7.13 -10.95 10.88
C LEU A 298 -7.07 -12.39 10.32
N SER A 299 -8.15 -13.13 10.58
CA SER A 299 -8.50 -14.40 9.96
C SER A 299 -10.01 -14.50 10.08
N SER A 300 -10.76 -14.81 9.02
CA SER A 300 -12.17 -15.16 9.21
C SER A 300 -12.25 -16.42 10.06
N PRO A 301 -13.04 -16.45 11.16
CA PRO A 301 -13.07 -17.60 12.04
C PRO A 301 -13.58 -18.82 11.26
N VAL A 302 -12.70 -19.81 11.08
CA VAL A 302 -12.95 -21.07 10.39
C VAL A 302 -14.03 -21.86 11.13
N LYS A 303 -15.29 -21.51 10.89
CA LYS A 303 -16.40 -22.43 11.09
C LYS A 303 -16.14 -23.61 10.18
N LYS A 304 -16.07 -24.82 10.73
CA LYS A 304 -16.01 -26.09 9.98
C LYS A 304 -17.14 -26.16 8.95
N ARG A 305 -16.90 -25.63 7.76
CA ARG A 305 -17.70 -25.79 6.57
C ARG A 305 -17.04 -26.89 5.75
N SER A 306 -17.82 -27.88 5.39
CA SER A 306 -17.40 -28.91 4.43
C SER A 306 -16.82 -28.25 3.19
N THR A 307 -15.64 -28.70 2.75
CA THR A 307 -15.07 -28.38 1.43
C THR A 307 -16.17 -28.47 0.37
N PRO A 308 -16.45 -27.39 -0.38
CA PRO A 308 -17.44 -27.43 -1.45
C PRO A 308 -17.06 -28.52 -2.46
N ALA A 309 -18.02 -29.34 -2.86
CA ALA A 309 -17.79 -30.30 -3.93
C ALA A 309 -17.51 -29.55 -5.24
N PHE A 310 -16.48 -29.98 -5.96
CA PHE A 310 -16.04 -29.42 -7.24
C PHE A 310 -17.24 -29.29 -8.20
N LYS A 311 -17.57 -28.06 -8.61
CA LYS A 311 -18.56 -27.76 -9.64
C LYS A 311 -17.85 -27.30 -10.90
N LYS A 312 -18.48 -27.49 -12.07
CA LYS A 312 -17.88 -27.14 -13.37
C LYS A 312 -17.33 -25.71 -13.40
N SER A 313 -16.09 -25.61 -13.86
CA SER A 313 -15.27 -24.40 -13.96
C SER A 313 -15.83 -23.31 -14.86
N SER A 314 -15.47 -22.06 -14.55
CA SER A 314 -15.59 -20.88 -15.42
C SER A 314 -14.55 -20.82 -16.55
N PHE A 315 -13.40 -21.52 -16.47
CA PHE A 315 -12.42 -21.59 -17.56
C PHE A 315 -13.01 -22.18 -18.84
N TYR A 316 -13.98 -23.11 -18.73
CA TYR A 316 -14.64 -23.69 -19.91
C TYR A 316 -15.54 -22.70 -20.65
N ASP A 317 -16.02 -21.65 -19.99
CA ASP A 317 -16.89 -20.62 -20.59
C ASP A 317 -16.10 -19.39 -21.09
N ALA A 318 -14.82 -19.24 -20.70
CA ALA A 318 -13.95 -18.17 -21.19
C ALA A 318 -13.71 -18.23 -22.72
N ALA A 319 -13.87 -19.40 -23.33
CA ALA A 319 -13.86 -19.58 -24.79
C ALA A 319 -15.10 -19.00 -25.51
N SER A 320 -16.12 -18.52 -24.77
CA SER A 320 -17.39 -18.02 -25.32
C SER A 320 -17.89 -16.72 -24.69
N ALA A 321 -17.12 -16.09 -23.79
CA ALA A 321 -17.43 -14.75 -23.29
C ALA A 321 -17.15 -13.69 -24.37
N THR A 322 -18.01 -12.67 -24.43
CA THR A 322 -17.91 -11.56 -25.40
C THR A 322 -16.52 -10.92 -25.39
N ILE A 323 -16.01 -10.64 -26.60
CA ILE A 323 -14.74 -9.94 -26.87
C ILE A 323 -14.49 -8.84 -25.80
N PRO A 324 -13.42 -8.96 -24.98
CA PRO A 324 -13.05 -7.91 -24.03
C PRO A 324 -12.91 -6.55 -24.73
N PRO A 325 -13.06 -5.41 -24.04
CA PRO A 325 -12.68 -4.12 -24.61
C PRO A 325 -11.26 -4.24 -25.17
N LYS A 326 -11.04 -3.68 -26.37
CA LYS A 326 -9.78 -3.83 -27.12
C LYS A 326 -8.59 -3.54 -26.20
N ARG A 327 -7.79 -4.57 -25.90
CA ARG A 327 -6.60 -4.44 -25.03
C ARG A 327 -5.69 -3.34 -25.55
N THR A 328 -5.12 -2.62 -24.60
CA THR A 328 -4.13 -1.57 -24.78
C THR A 328 -2.71 -2.12 -24.76
N SER A 329 -2.46 -3.22 -24.04
CA SER A 329 -1.20 -3.98 -24.16
C SER A 329 -1.23 -4.95 -25.34
N ASP A 330 -0.14 -4.96 -26.12
CA ASP A 330 0.11 -5.93 -27.20
C ASP A 330 1.10 -6.98 -26.71
N LEU A 331 0.56 -8.06 -26.13
CA LEU A 331 1.36 -9.19 -25.64
C LEU A 331 1.54 -10.24 -26.76
N SER A 332 2.30 -9.86 -27.78
CA SER A 332 2.45 -10.62 -29.03
C SER A 332 2.90 -12.08 -28.86
N ASN A 333 3.65 -12.39 -27.80
CA ASN A 333 4.16 -13.72 -27.46
C ASN A 333 3.40 -14.39 -26.30
N ALA A 334 2.24 -13.86 -25.84
CA ALA A 334 1.49 -14.46 -24.74
C ALA A 334 -0.05 -14.52 -24.96
N GLU A 335 -0.63 -15.71 -24.84
CA GLU A 335 -2.08 -15.92 -24.86
C GLU A 335 -2.62 -15.89 -23.42
N MET A 336 -3.58 -15.01 -23.13
CA MET A 336 -4.30 -15.04 -21.84
C MET A 336 -5.35 -16.15 -21.87
N LEU A 337 -5.24 -17.10 -20.95
CA LEU A 337 -6.13 -18.26 -20.84
C LEU A 337 -7.35 -17.99 -19.94
N GLY A 338 -7.20 -17.11 -18.95
CA GLY A 338 -8.27 -16.72 -18.04
C GLY A 338 -7.81 -15.68 -17.02
N ALA A 339 -8.76 -14.98 -16.40
CA ALA A 339 -8.51 -14.04 -15.30
C ALA A 339 -9.57 -14.20 -14.19
N GLY A 340 -9.11 -14.18 -12.94
CA GLY A 340 -9.87 -14.31 -11.70
C GLY A 340 -9.98 -12.99 -10.95
N ASN A 341 -10.12 -13.07 -9.62
CA ASN A 341 -10.19 -11.91 -8.74
C ASN A 341 -8.79 -11.41 -8.33
N ALA A 342 -7.81 -12.31 -8.23
CA ALA A 342 -6.43 -12.00 -7.83
C ALA A 342 -5.35 -12.52 -8.81
N THR A 343 -5.71 -13.48 -9.67
CA THR A 343 -4.77 -14.15 -10.58
C THR A 343 -5.20 -14.08 -12.05
N ALA A 344 -4.23 -13.98 -12.96
CA ALA A 344 -4.45 -14.12 -14.40
C ALA A 344 -3.44 -15.11 -15.01
N PHE A 345 -3.96 -16.02 -15.84
CA PHE A 345 -3.21 -17.13 -16.42
C PHE A 345 -2.87 -16.84 -17.87
N TYR A 346 -1.59 -16.98 -18.23
CA TYR A 346 -1.09 -16.81 -19.59
C TYR A 346 -0.26 -18.04 -20.02
N GLN A 347 -0.18 -18.28 -21.32
CA GLN A 347 0.78 -19.18 -21.96
C GLN A 347 1.70 -18.38 -22.88
N LEU A 348 3.02 -18.52 -22.73
CA LEU A 348 3.96 -18.03 -23.74
C LEU A 348 3.80 -18.84 -25.02
N GLN A 349 3.85 -18.19 -26.19
CA GLN A 349 3.78 -18.88 -27.49
C GLN A 349 5.15 -19.47 -27.86
N ASN A 350 6.24 -18.80 -27.47
CA ASN A 350 7.60 -19.29 -27.59
C ASN A 350 8.44 -18.86 -26.37
N PRO A 351 8.87 -19.79 -25.48
CA PRO A 351 8.64 -21.23 -25.51
C PRO A 351 7.23 -21.63 -25.05
N SER A 352 6.62 -22.62 -25.72
CA SER A 352 5.21 -22.98 -25.49
C SER A 352 4.94 -23.84 -24.23
N ASP A 353 6.00 -24.34 -23.58
CA ASP A 353 5.91 -25.17 -22.36
C ASP A 353 5.93 -24.34 -21.06
N VAL A 354 5.93 -23.02 -21.17
CA VAL A 354 5.93 -22.06 -20.05
C VAL A 354 4.57 -21.38 -19.92
N GLY A 355 3.97 -21.52 -18.74
CA GLY A 355 2.82 -20.74 -18.29
C GLY A 355 3.26 -19.61 -17.36
N VAL A 356 2.46 -18.55 -17.30
CA VAL A 356 2.65 -17.45 -16.36
C VAL A 356 1.39 -17.26 -15.53
N ILE A 357 1.54 -17.19 -14.21
CA ILE A 357 0.49 -16.84 -13.27
C ILE A 357 0.80 -15.45 -12.73
N VAL A 358 0.11 -14.45 -13.24
CA VAL A 358 0.18 -13.08 -12.75
C VAL A 358 -0.66 -13.01 -11.48
N VAL A 359 -0.04 -12.83 -10.32
CA VAL A 359 -0.72 -12.68 -9.03
C VAL A 359 -0.67 -11.20 -8.68
N HIS A 360 -1.69 -10.46 -9.10
CA HIS A 360 -1.68 -8.99 -9.09
C HIS A 360 -2.15 -8.38 -7.75
N THR A 361 -2.75 -9.18 -6.87
CA THR A 361 -3.11 -8.83 -5.49
C THR A 361 -3.15 -10.11 -4.65
N MET A 362 -3.17 -9.99 -3.31
CA MET A 362 -3.63 -11.07 -2.43
C MET A 362 -4.97 -10.72 -1.77
N ASP A 363 -5.56 -9.58 -2.10
CA ASP A 363 -6.87 -9.15 -1.60
C ASP A 363 -7.95 -9.92 -2.36
N VAL A 364 -8.50 -10.95 -1.72
CA VAL A 364 -9.46 -11.90 -2.30
C VAL A 364 -10.82 -11.81 -1.62
N ASP A 365 -11.87 -11.46 -2.36
CA ASP A 365 -13.23 -11.31 -1.81
C ASP A 365 -13.77 -12.63 -1.22
N TYR A 366 -13.47 -13.73 -1.90
CA TYR A 366 -13.89 -15.09 -1.53
C TYR A 366 -12.81 -16.08 -1.92
N GLU A 367 -11.88 -16.35 -0.99
CA GLU A 367 -10.71 -17.20 -1.22
C GLU A 367 -11.02 -18.55 -1.90
N TRP A 368 -12.10 -19.25 -1.50
CA TRP A 368 -12.49 -20.51 -2.12
C TRP A 368 -12.85 -20.41 -3.62
N ASN A 369 -13.35 -19.26 -4.08
CA ASN A 369 -13.62 -19.03 -5.49
C ASN A 369 -12.30 -18.88 -6.26
N GLU A 370 -11.34 -18.13 -5.70
CA GLU A 370 -10.03 -17.91 -6.32
C GLU A 370 -9.20 -19.21 -6.31
N LEU A 371 -9.22 -19.99 -5.23
CA LEU A 371 -8.60 -21.33 -5.19
C LEU A 371 -9.21 -22.30 -6.21
N THR A 372 -10.52 -22.23 -6.44
CA THR A 372 -11.17 -23.00 -7.51
C THR A 372 -10.67 -22.57 -8.87
N PHE A 373 -10.64 -21.25 -9.13
CA PHE A 373 -10.15 -20.67 -10.36
C PHE A 373 -8.68 -21.04 -10.63
N ILE A 374 -7.80 -20.95 -9.63
CA ILE A 374 -6.39 -21.35 -9.75
C ILE A 374 -6.27 -22.85 -10.10
N ALA A 375 -7.00 -23.73 -9.41
CA ALA A 375 -6.97 -25.17 -9.70
C ALA A 375 -7.44 -25.49 -11.13
N ASP A 376 -8.43 -24.77 -11.64
CA ASP A 376 -8.90 -24.88 -13.02
C ASP A 376 -7.86 -24.37 -14.05
N GLY A 377 -7.21 -23.24 -13.77
CA GLY A 377 -6.14 -22.69 -14.61
C GLY A 377 -4.92 -23.62 -14.67
N LEU A 378 -4.55 -24.24 -13.56
CA LEU A 378 -3.51 -25.29 -13.50
C LEU A 378 -3.90 -26.54 -14.30
N SER A 379 -5.18 -26.94 -14.29
CA SER A 379 -5.68 -28.02 -15.14
C SER A 379 -5.59 -27.66 -16.63
N GLU A 380 -5.87 -26.41 -17.01
CA GLU A 380 -5.73 -25.95 -18.39
C GLU A 380 -4.26 -25.89 -18.83
N PHE A 381 -3.34 -25.46 -17.96
CA PHE A 381 -1.89 -25.55 -18.20
C PHE A 381 -1.46 -27.00 -18.47
N ASN A 382 -1.85 -27.94 -17.61
CA ASN A 382 -1.51 -29.35 -17.76
C ASN A 382 -2.09 -29.94 -19.06
N ARG A 383 -3.35 -29.59 -19.41
CA ARG A 383 -3.99 -29.99 -20.68
C ARG A 383 -3.26 -29.46 -21.92
N ARG A 384 -2.57 -28.31 -21.80
CA ARG A 384 -1.78 -27.69 -22.88
C ARG A 384 -0.33 -28.18 -22.95
N ASN A 385 0.08 -29.12 -22.10
CA ASN A 385 1.47 -29.58 -21.93
C ASN A 385 2.44 -28.48 -21.48
N ILE A 386 1.93 -27.45 -20.77
CA ILE A 386 2.79 -26.57 -20.00
C ILE A 386 3.44 -27.42 -18.90
N SER A 387 4.72 -27.19 -18.64
CA SER A 387 5.50 -27.92 -17.62
C SER A 387 6.23 -27.01 -16.65
N LYS A 388 6.38 -25.73 -16.99
CA LYS A 388 7.09 -24.70 -16.24
C LYS A 388 6.15 -23.53 -15.93
N ILE A 389 6.30 -22.92 -14.76
CA ILE A 389 5.50 -21.78 -14.33
C ILE A 389 6.39 -20.63 -13.88
N ILE A 390 6.09 -19.43 -14.38
CA ILE A 390 6.56 -18.17 -13.79
C ILE A 390 5.40 -17.59 -12.98
N PHE A 391 5.61 -17.31 -11.71
CA PHE A 391 4.74 -16.41 -10.95
C PHE A 391 5.21 -14.97 -11.14
N ASP A 392 4.33 -14.10 -11.60
CA ASP A 392 4.59 -12.66 -11.71
C ASP A 392 3.85 -11.94 -10.57
N PHE A 393 4.62 -11.47 -9.59
CA PHE A 393 4.16 -10.79 -8.38
C PHE A 393 4.36 -9.27 -8.43
N GLN A 394 4.75 -8.70 -9.58
CA GLN A 394 5.09 -7.29 -9.68
C GLN A 394 3.92 -6.38 -9.29
N ASN A 395 4.22 -5.33 -8.53
CA ASN A 395 3.24 -4.38 -7.99
C ASN A 395 2.19 -4.98 -7.01
N ASN A 396 2.29 -6.25 -6.59
CA ASN A 396 1.36 -6.86 -5.64
C ASN A 396 1.65 -6.44 -4.19
N GLY A 397 0.89 -5.48 -3.67
CA GLY A 397 1.02 -4.98 -2.29
C GLY A 397 0.50 -5.93 -1.18
N GLY A 398 0.05 -7.14 -1.52
CA GLY A 398 -0.50 -8.13 -0.59
C GLY A 398 -2.01 -8.08 -0.43
N GLY A 399 -2.51 -8.44 0.77
CA GLY A 399 -3.94 -8.69 1.03
C GLY A 399 -4.15 -9.79 2.08
N SER A 400 -4.95 -10.81 1.80
CA SER A 400 -5.23 -11.92 2.73
C SER A 400 -3.97 -12.71 3.11
N VAL A 401 -3.67 -12.78 4.42
CA VAL A 401 -2.59 -13.62 4.97
C VAL A 401 -2.92 -15.11 4.83
N ASP A 402 -4.21 -15.47 4.84
CA ASP A 402 -4.64 -16.86 4.67
C ASP A 402 -4.37 -17.35 3.24
N PHE A 403 -4.74 -16.53 2.25
CA PHE A 403 -4.49 -16.80 0.83
C PHE A 403 -3.00 -16.95 0.51
N ALA A 404 -2.14 -16.21 1.21
CA ALA A 404 -0.70 -16.32 1.03
C ALA A 404 -0.14 -17.70 1.41
N SER A 405 -0.78 -18.39 2.35
CA SER A 405 -0.48 -19.78 2.70
C SER A 405 -1.15 -20.75 1.71
N THR A 406 -2.46 -20.59 1.45
CA THR A 406 -3.22 -21.56 0.65
C THR A 406 -2.80 -21.63 -0.82
N ILE A 407 -2.34 -20.53 -1.43
CA ILE A 407 -1.76 -20.57 -2.78
C ILE A 407 -0.51 -21.46 -2.84
N VAL A 408 0.38 -21.37 -1.84
CA VAL A 408 1.61 -22.19 -1.77
C VAL A 408 1.26 -23.66 -1.58
N GLN A 409 0.23 -23.96 -0.78
CA GLN A 409 -0.23 -25.33 -0.53
C GLN A 409 -0.75 -26.05 -1.79
N LEU A 410 -1.11 -25.33 -2.85
CA LEU A 410 -1.45 -25.95 -4.15
C LEU A 410 -0.22 -26.52 -4.86
N PHE A 411 0.92 -25.84 -4.77
CA PHE A 411 2.16 -26.23 -5.45
C PHE A 411 3.02 -27.15 -4.56
N PHE A 412 2.99 -26.93 -3.25
CA PHE A 412 3.71 -27.71 -2.25
C PHE A 412 2.74 -28.10 -1.11
N PRO A 413 1.93 -29.16 -1.27
CA PRO A 413 0.96 -29.57 -0.25
C PRO A 413 1.55 -29.78 1.15
N ASN A 414 0.75 -29.56 2.19
CA ASN A 414 1.14 -29.78 3.59
C ASN A 414 1.48 -31.25 3.86
N THR A 415 2.67 -31.49 4.42
CA THR A 415 3.12 -32.78 4.94
C THR A 415 2.60 -33.05 6.36
N GLY A 416 2.24 -32.02 7.10
CA GLY A 416 1.53 -32.07 8.38
C GLY A 416 0.72 -30.80 8.64
N PRO A 417 -0.16 -30.79 9.66
CA PRO A 417 -1.00 -29.64 9.96
C PRO A 417 -0.19 -28.37 10.24
N LEU A 418 -0.48 -27.30 9.49
CA LEU A 418 0.18 -26.00 9.59
C LEU A 418 1.73 -26.07 9.48
N ASP A 419 2.28 -27.00 8.69
CA ASP A 419 3.73 -27.20 8.55
C ASP A 419 4.48 -26.01 7.91
N LYS A 420 3.75 -25.10 7.25
CA LYS A 420 4.26 -23.86 6.64
C LYS A 420 4.20 -22.63 7.55
N ILE A 421 3.63 -22.70 8.74
CA ILE A 421 3.51 -21.49 9.58
C ILE A 421 4.90 -20.96 9.96
N LEU A 422 5.15 -19.66 9.79
CA LEU A 422 6.36 -19.00 10.26
C LEU A 422 6.29 -18.70 11.77
N PRO A 423 7.43 -18.60 12.46
CA PRO A 423 7.46 -18.01 13.79
C PRO A 423 7.00 -16.56 13.70
N GLN A 424 6.21 -16.13 14.68
CA GLN A 424 5.76 -14.75 14.83
C GLN A 424 5.77 -14.37 16.31
N ASP A 425 5.94 -13.10 16.63
CA ASP A 425 5.65 -12.58 17.96
C ASP A 425 4.93 -11.22 17.89
N LEU A 426 4.33 -10.80 19.00
CA LEU A 426 3.66 -9.52 19.15
C LEU A 426 4.25 -8.77 20.35
N ARG A 427 4.37 -7.45 20.22
CA ARG A 427 4.70 -6.57 21.35
C ARG A 427 3.55 -6.62 22.38
N VAL A 428 3.88 -6.67 23.66
CA VAL A 428 2.90 -6.74 24.75
C VAL A 428 3.23 -5.67 25.80
N ASP A 429 2.21 -4.95 26.25
CA ASP A 429 2.30 -4.04 27.40
C ASP A 429 1.21 -4.36 28.45
N ALA A 430 1.17 -3.58 29.52
CA ALA A 430 0.18 -3.75 30.58
C ALA A 430 -1.26 -3.45 30.11
N SER A 431 -1.45 -2.60 29.09
CA SER A 431 -2.78 -2.25 28.56
C SER A 431 -3.33 -3.35 27.64
N ILE A 432 -2.50 -3.93 26.77
CA ILE A 432 -2.79 -5.14 25.96
C ILE A 432 -3.19 -6.29 26.90
N GLN A 433 -2.43 -6.52 27.97
CA GLN A 433 -2.77 -7.51 29.01
C GLN A 433 -4.04 -7.21 29.81
N ALA A 434 -4.53 -5.96 29.82
CA ALA A 434 -5.78 -5.62 30.48
C ALA A 434 -6.97 -5.91 29.56
N VAL A 435 -6.84 -5.62 28.25
CA VAL A 435 -7.90 -5.86 27.27
C VAL A 435 -8.00 -7.32 26.83
N SER A 436 -6.87 -8.03 26.64
CA SER A 436 -6.83 -9.45 26.22
C SER A 436 -7.75 -10.34 27.10
N LYS A 437 -7.64 -10.18 28.43
CA LYS A 437 -8.44 -10.86 29.46
C LYS A 437 -9.95 -10.74 29.28
N ARG A 438 -10.40 -9.69 28.60
CA ARG A 438 -11.81 -9.32 28.43
C ARG A 438 -12.33 -9.72 27.05
N VAL A 439 -11.45 -9.66 26.04
CA VAL A 439 -11.78 -9.92 24.64
C VAL A 439 -11.52 -11.37 24.19
N PHE A 440 -10.75 -12.13 25.00
CA PHE A 440 -10.46 -13.56 24.81
C PHE A 440 -11.73 -14.41 24.64
N ASN A 441 -11.84 -15.10 23.50
CA ASN A 441 -12.96 -15.97 23.13
C ASN A 441 -14.35 -15.28 23.21
N THR A 442 -14.40 -13.94 23.14
CA THR A 442 -15.66 -13.16 23.12
C THR A 442 -15.82 -12.33 21.84
N THR A 443 -14.71 -11.93 21.21
CA THR A 443 -14.73 -10.97 20.10
C THR A 443 -14.10 -11.47 18.80
N GLY A 444 -13.08 -12.34 18.87
CA GLY A 444 -12.21 -12.63 17.74
C GLY A 444 -11.35 -11.43 17.31
N SER A 445 -11.08 -10.48 18.21
CA SER A 445 -10.27 -9.28 17.95
C SER A 445 -8.76 -9.57 17.91
N LEU A 446 -7.94 -8.56 17.59
CA LEU A 446 -6.47 -8.73 17.46
C LEU A 446 -5.77 -9.18 18.76
N TYR A 447 -6.34 -8.89 19.94
CA TYR A 447 -5.85 -9.36 21.24
C TYR A 447 -6.66 -10.55 21.79
N ASP A 448 -7.44 -11.24 20.95
CA ASP A 448 -8.06 -12.52 21.30
C ASP A 448 -7.07 -13.65 20.97
N ALA A 449 -6.44 -14.23 22.00
CA ALA A 449 -5.43 -15.27 21.83
C ALA A 449 -5.92 -16.47 20.99
N THR A 450 -7.24 -16.70 20.92
CA THR A 450 -7.77 -17.80 20.10
C THR A 450 -7.47 -17.63 18.61
N ASN A 451 -7.19 -16.44 18.08
CA ASN A 451 -6.86 -16.25 16.66
C ASN A 451 -5.48 -16.84 16.26
N TYR A 452 -4.67 -17.22 17.24
CA TYR A 452 -3.31 -17.68 17.06
C TYR A 452 -3.14 -19.16 17.44
N VAL A 453 -2.05 -19.75 16.98
CA VAL A 453 -1.58 -21.08 17.40
C VAL A 453 -0.22 -20.99 18.09
N ASP A 454 0.02 -21.90 19.02
CA ASP A 454 1.33 -22.07 19.64
C ASP A 454 2.33 -22.62 18.61
N PHE A 455 3.49 -21.97 18.47
CA PHE A 455 4.39 -22.31 17.36
C PHE A 455 5.05 -23.69 17.50
N ALA A 456 5.22 -24.20 18.72
CA ALA A 456 5.88 -25.48 18.97
C ALA A 456 4.92 -26.68 18.78
N THR A 457 3.69 -26.55 19.27
CA THR A 457 2.66 -27.60 19.23
C THR A 457 1.75 -27.54 18.01
N LYS A 458 1.67 -26.36 17.35
CA LYS A 458 0.70 -26.02 16.30
C LYS A 458 -0.76 -26.05 16.77
N GLU A 459 -1.01 -26.08 18.08
CA GLU A 459 -2.37 -26.07 18.64
C GLU A 459 -2.89 -24.64 18.86
N ARG A 460 -4.19 -24.42 18.60
CA ARG A 460 -4.87 -23.13 18.84
C ARG A 460 -4.93 -22.83 20.34
N TYR A 461 -4.62 -21.60 20.76
CA TYR A 461 -4.68 -21.24 22.17
C TYR A 461 -6.09 -21.42 22.76
N THR A 462 -6.16 -22.18 23.86
CA THR A 462 -7.37 -22.45 24.63
C THR A 462 -7.49 -21.59 25.90
N SER A 463 -6.51 -20.70 26.13
CA SER A 463 -6.49 -19.70 27.20
C SER A 463 -5.78 -18.43 26.69
N ASP A 464 -5.93 -17.33 27.41
CA ASP A 464 -5.27 -16.05 27.09
C ASP A 464 -3.74 -16.04 27.36
N GLY A 465 -3.14 -17.22 27.57
CA GLY A 465 -1.74 -17.37 27.98
C GLY A 465 -0.71 -16.70 27.08
N LEU A 466 -1.02 -16.55 25.78
CA LEU A 466 -0.21 -15.85 24.79
C LEU A 466 0.13 -14.40 25.23
N PHE A 467 -0.88 -13.65 25.66
CA PHE A 467 -0.71 -12.26 26.12
C PHE A 467 -0.39 -12.17 27.62
N LEU A 468 -0.84 -13.13 28.42
CA LEU A 468 -0.69 -13.09 29.89
C LEU A 468 0.66 -13.55 30.41
N ASN A 469 1.41 -14.33 29.62
CA ASN A 469 2.75 -14.82 29.98
C ASN A 469 3.81 -14.32 28.97
N PRO A 470 4.00 -13.00 28.80
CA PRO A 470 4.96 -12.47 27.85
C PRO A 470 6.39 -12.77 28.30
N VAL A 471 7.28 -12.92 27.33
CA VAL A 471 8.72 -13.04 27.53
C VAL A 471 9.42 -11.71 27.32
N THR A 472 10.59 -11.54 27.94
CA THR A 472 11.43 -10.35 27.70
C THR A 472 12.36 -10.61 26.52
N ILE A 473 12.15 -9.91 25.42
CA ILE A 473 13.04 -9.93 24.25
C ILE A 473 13.88 -8.64 24.26
N THR A 474 15.13 -8.74 23.80
CA THR A 474 16.03 -7.58 23.67
C THR A 474 16.41 -7.37 22.21
N ARG A 475 16.04 -6.21 21.66
CA ARG A 475 16.37 -5.77 20.30
C ARG A 475 17.19 -4.48 20.41
N ASN A 476 18.34 -4.41 19.73
CA ASN A 476 19.21 -3.22 19.72
C ASN A 476 19.50 -2.59 21.10
N GLY A 477 19.69 -3.43 22.12
CA GLY A 477 19.96 -3.01 23.51
C GLY A 477 18.74 -2.52 24.30
N ARG A 478 17.53 -2.50 23.71
CA ARG A 478 16.26 -2.22 24.39
C ARG A 478 15.56 -3.54 24.73
N SER A 479 15.24 -3.74 26.01
CA SER A 479 14.49 -4.91 26.48
C SER A 479 13.03 -4.53 26.72
N THR A 480 12.11 -5.32 26.18
CA THR A 480 10.67 -5.11 26.33
C THR A 480 9.92 -6.45 26.32
N LEU A 481 8.61 -6.41 26.56
CA LEU A 481 7.76 -7.59 26.61
C LEU A 481 7.18 -7.90 25.22
N PHE A 482 7.26 -9.17 24.86
CA PHE A 482 6.67 -9.76 23.66
C PHE A 482 5.95 -11.06 24.03
N THR A 483 5.11 -11.57 23.14
CA THR A 483 4.61 -12.95 23.26
C THR A 483 5.75 -13.96 23.11
N GLU A 484 5.55 -15.20 23.53
CA GLU A 484 6.35 -16.31 22.98
C GLU A 484 6.07 -16.48 21.48
N HIS A 485 6.92 -17.23 20.78
CA HIS A 485 6.72 -17.53 19.36
C HIS A 485 5.37 -18.21 19.12
N THR A 486 4.58 -17.60 18.27
CA THR A 486 3.23 -17.97 17.89
C THR A 486 3.11 -18.00 16.35
N GLY A 487 1.90 -18.10 15.83
CA GLY A 487 1.58 -17.78 14.45
C GLY A 487 0.08 -17.63 14.23
N ILE A 488 -0.30 -16.91 13.18
CA ILE A 488 -1.69 -16.75 12.76
C ILE A 488 -2.27 -18.09 12.26
N SER A 489 -3.47 -18.43 12.72
CA SER A 489 -4.19 -19.63 12.28
C SER A 489 -4.63 -19.52 10.81
N THR A 490 -4.00 -20.26 9.90
CA THR A 490 -4.39 -20.33 8.47
C THR A 490 -5.21 -21.58 8.13
N THR A 491 -5.86 -21.56 6.97
CA THR A 491 -6.57 -22.67 6.33
C THR A 491 -5.59 -23.76 5.90
N ASP A 492 -5.92 -25.00 6.27
CA ASP A 492 -5.17 -26.20 5.92
C ASP A 492 -5.83 -26.90 4.72
N LEU A 493 -5.09 -27.03 3.61
CA LEU A 493 -5.49 -27.73 2.39
C LEU A 493 -4.90 -29.15 2.30
N GLN A 494 -4.29 -29.67 3.38
CA GLN A 494 -3.92 -31.08 3.50
C GLN A 494 -5.13 -31.96 3.16
N ASP A 495 -4.90 -32.98 2.33
CA ASP A 495 -5.92 -33.93 1.87
C ASP A 495 -7.14 -33.32 1.13
N SER A 496 -7.13 -32.03 0.80
CA SER A 496 -8.22 -31.36 0.08
C SER A 496 -8.43 -31.91 -1.34
N ALA A 497 -9.59 -31.64 -1.92
CA ALA A 497 -9.88 -32.02 -3.31
C ALA A 497 -8.94 -31.31 -4.30
N TYR A 498 -8.48 -30.09 -4.00
CA TYR A 498 -7.59 -29.31 -4.87
C TYR A 498 -6.19 -29.92 -4.91
N THR A 499 -5.57 -30.16 -3.74
CA THR A 499 -4.21 -30.71 -3.68
C THR A 499 -4.12 -32.12 -4.28
N LYS A 500 -5.16 -32.95 -4.12
CA LYS A 500 -5.28 -34.26 -4.79
C LYS A 500 -5.50 -34.17 -6.30
N PHE A 501 -6.22 -33.15 -6.78
CA PHE A 501 -6.50 -32.99 -8.20
C PHE A 501 -5.27 -32.60 -9.02
N ILE A 502 -4.36 -31.82 -8.43
CA ILE A 502 -3.15 -31.29 -9.08
C ILE A 502 -1.86 -32.03 -8.67
N GLN A 503 -1.97 -33.10 -7.87
CA GLN A 503 -0.83 -33.82 -7.27
C GLN A 503 0.20 -34.33 -8.30
N ASP A 504 -0.28 -34.70 -9.50
CA ASP A 504 0.50 -35.34 -10.56
C ASP A 504 0.96 -34.33 -11.65
N PHE A 505 0.77 -33.02 -11.44
CA PHE A 505 1.14 -31.98 -12.41
C PHE A 505 2.65 -31.65 -12.35
N PRO A 506 3.29 -31.20 -13.45
CA PRO A 506 4.75 -31.13 -13.56
C PRO A 506 5.48 -30.23 -12.55
N TRP A 507 4.80 -29.23 -12.00
CA TRP A 507 5.32 -28.26 -11.02
C TRP A 507 5.01 -28.63 -9.57
N THR A 508 4.12 -29.58 -9.32
CA THR A 508 3.70 -29.94 -7.96
C THR A 508 4.83 -30.66 -7.23
N ASN A 509 5.21 -30.16 -6.05
CA ASN A 509 6.41 -30.52 -5.29
C ASN A 509 7.72 -30.42 -6.10
N ASN A 510 7.78 -29.53 -7.11
CA ASN A 510 8.92 -29.43 -8.02
C ASN A 510 9.33 -27.97 -8.28
N ALA A 511 10.12 -27.42 -7.35
CA ALA A 511 10.64 -26.06 -7.44
C ALA A 511 11.48 -25.78 -8.69
N ALA A 512 12.14 -26.78 -9.28
CA ALA A 512 12.91 -26.62 -10.51
C ALA A 512 12.04 -26.18 -11.71
N ASN A 513 10.73 -26.47 -11.66
CA ASN A 513 9.73 -26.07 -12.66
C ASN A 513 8.98 -24.77 -12.32
N ILE A 514 9.31 -24.08 -11.22
CA ILE A 514 8.66 -22.83 -10.80
C ILE A 514 9.72 -21.71 -10.73
N ARG A 515 9.36 -20.49 -11.10
CA ARG A 515 10.16 -19.26 -10.85
C ARG A 515 9.28 -18.16 -10.26
N ILE A 516 9.88 -17.35 -9.39
CA ILE A 516 9.29 -16.12 -8.87
C ILE A 516 9.84 -14.95 -9.69
N LEU A 517 8.98 -14.04 -10.15
CA LEU A 517 9.34 -12.77 -10.76
C LEU A 517 8.68 -11.62 -9.98
N SER A 518 9.47 -10.61 -9.62
CA SER A 518 9.04 -9.44 -8.85
C SER A 518 9.79 -8.18 -9.29
N ASP A 519 9.29 -7.00 -8.91
CA ASP A 519 9.90 -5.69 -9.13
C ASP A 519 10.35 -5.08 -7.80
N GLY A 520 10.64 -5.94 -6.83
CA GLY A 520 10.82 -5.60 -5.42
C GLY A 520 9.50 -5.34 -4.68
N ARG A 521 8.49 -4.76 -5.34
CA ARG A 521 7.29 -4.20 -4.71
C ARG A 521 6.28 -5.22 -4.18
N CYS A 522 6.56 -6.51 -4.29
CA CYS A 522 5.78 -7.58 -3.65
C CYS A 522 5.80 -7.37 -2.13
N GLY A 523 4.65 -7.04 -1.55
CA GLY A 523 4.55 -6.59 -0.16
C GLY A 523 3.55 -7.37 0.68
N SER A 524 3.67 -7.26 2.00
CA SER A 524 2.73 -7.86 2.95
C SER A 524 2.54 -9.37 2.67
N SER A 525 1.30 -9.84 2.53
CA SER A 525 0.96 -11.23 2.20
C SER A 525 1.61 -11.74 0.90
N CYS A 526 1.97 -10.87 -0.06
CA CYS A 526 2.78 -11.27 -1.22
C CYS A 526 4.21 -11.67 -0.81
N ALA A 527 4.83 -10.89 0.08
CA ALA A 527 6.13 -11.21 0.65
C ALA A 527 6.10 -12.55 1.41
N LEU A 528 5.01 -12.86 2.11
CA LEU A 528 4.85 -14.19 2.73
C LEU A 528 4.82 -15.31 1.69
N THR A 529 4.00 -15.20 0.63
CA THR A 529 3.94 -16.20 -0.45
C THR A 529 5.30 -16.43 -1.11
N THR A 530 6.01 -15.35 -1.44
CA THR A 530 7.31 -15.45 -2.11
C THR A 530 8.39 -15.99 -1.16
N ASN A 531 8.42 -15.55 0.10
CA ASN A 531 9.28 -16.13 1.13
C ASN A 531 8.97 -17.62 1.35
N TYR A 532 7.71 -18.03 1.41
CA TYR A 532 7.34 -19.46 1.53
C TYR A 532 7.89 -20.30 0.38
N LEU A 533 7.70 -19.84 -0.86
CA LEU A 533 8.18 -20.54 -2.05
C LEU A 533 9.72 -20.62 -2.09
N HIS A 534 10.42 -19.56 -1.69
CA HIS A 534 11.88 -19.51 -1.69
C HIS A 534 12.50 -20.20 -0.45
N ASP A 535 12.26 -19.69 0.76
CA ASP A 535 12.91 -20.10 2.02
C ASP A 535 12.48 -21.50 2.54
N LEU A 536 11.33 -22.03 2.09
CA LEU A 536 10.88 -23.38 2.45
C LEU A 536 11.07 -24.44 1.34
N TYR A 537 11.12 -24.02 0.07
CA TYR A 537 11.05 -24.93 -1.10
C TYR A 537 12.10 -24.67 -2.18
N ASP A 538 13.05 -23.76 -1.99
CA ASP A 538 14.16 -23.46 -2.90
C ASP A 538 13.69 -23.02 -4.32
N VAL A 539 12.53 -22.37 -4.44
CA VAL A 539 12.06 -21.79 -5.71
C VAL A 539 12.93 -20.57 -6.05
N SER A 540 13.56 -20.59 -7.22
CA SER A 540 14.47 -19.52 -7.65
C SER A 540 13.74 -18.21 -7.97
N THR A 541 14.34 -17.10 -7.56
CA THR A 541 13.78 -15.75 -7.55
C THR A 541 14.44 -14.83 -8.57
N TYR A 542 13.61 -14.02 -9.22
CA TYR A 542 14.00 -13.02 -10.20
C TYR A 542 13.44 -11.67 -9.76
N SER A 543 14.29 -10.66 -9.67
CA SER A 543 13.88 -9.27 -9.49
C SER A 543 14.18 -8.47 -10.76
N ILE A 544 13.36 -7.47 -11.09
CA ILE A 544 13.59 -6.61 -12.26
C ILE A 544 13.52 -5.12 -11.95
N GLY A 545 14.39 -4.34 -12.60
CA GLY A 545 14.45 -2.89 -12.49
C GLY A 545 15.49 -2.44 -11.46
N GLY A 546 15.12 -1.51 -10.58
CA GLY A 546 16.00 -1.01 -9.52
C GLY A 546 17.25 -0.28 -10.03
N ILE A 547 18.30 -0.29 -9.22
CA ILE A 547 19.57 0.40 -9.51
C ILE A 547 20.52 -0.58 -10.22
N ARG A 548 21.09 -0.17 -11.35
CA ARG A 548 21.93 -1.05 -12.18
C ARG A 548 23.22 -1.45 -11.48
N GLY A 549 23.33 -2.73 -11.16
CA GLY A 549 24.53 -3.35 -10.61
C GLY A 549 24.56 -3.40 -9.07
N GLU A 550 23.44 -3.05 -8.44
CA GLU A 550 23.16 -3.34 -7.04
C GLU A 550 22.25 -4.57 -6.95
N GLU A 551 22.19 -5.20 -5.77
CA GLU A 551 21.20 -6.24 -5.51
C GLU A 551 19.80 -5.62 -5.45
N LEU A 552 18.79 -6.36 -5.91
CA LEU A 552 17.39 -5.95 -5.84
C LEU A 552 16.57 -7.08 -5.24
N SER A 553 15.78 -6.74 -4.24
CA SER A 553 14.94 -7.66 -3.49
C SER A 553 13.83 -8.25 -4.34
N PHE A 554 13.37 -9.47 -4.02
CA PHE A 554 12.14 -10.01 -4.63
C PHE A 554 10.86 -9.66 -3.84
N PHE A 555 10.98 -9.03 -2.67
CA PHE A 555 9.87 -8.45 -1.89
C PHE A 555 10.31 -7.22 -1.09
N SER A 556 9.35 -6.41 -0.61
CA SER A 556 9.64 -5.08 -0.04
C SER A 556 9.53 -4.97 1.48
N PHE A 557 8.52 -5.62 2.06
CA PHE A 557 8.18 -5.63 3.49
C PHE A 557 7.36 -6.89 3.78
N ALA A 558 7.67 -7.58 4.89
CA ALA A 558 7.08 -8.84 5.25
C ALA A 558 5.57 -8.70 5.56
N GLY A 559 4.81 -9.75 5.28
CA GLY A 559 3.41 -9.81 5.66
C GLY A 559 3.21 -10.10 7.13
N GLY A 560 1.99 -9.84 7.57
CA GLY A 560 1.60 -9.99 8.96
C GLY A 560 0.25 -9.34 9.22
N ALA A 561 -0.07 -9.26 10.50
CA ALA A 561 -1.17 -8.50 11.03
C ALA A 561 -0.87 -6.99 10.94
N VAL A 562 -1.69 -6.23 10.22
CA VAL A 562 -1.68 -4.75 10.23
C VAL A 562 -2.93 -4.24 10.92
N SER A 563 -2.80 -3.19 11.74
CA SER A 563 -3.92 -2.51 12.40
C SER A 563 -3.82 -1.01 12.25
N ASP A 564 -4.89 -0.33 12.65
CA ASP A 564 -4.98 1.11 12.78
C ASP A 564 -5.41 1.53 14.19
N LEU A 565 -5.20 2.80 14.51
CA LEU A 565 -5.60 3.43 15.78
C LEU A 565 -7.09 3.23 16.13
N THR A 566 -7.99 3.38 15.15
CA THR A 566 -9.44 3.29 15.36
C THR A 566 -9.86 1.87 15.71
N THR A 567 -9.27 0.88 15.02
CA THR A 567 -9.45 -0.54 15.29
C THR A 567 -9.00 -0.89 16.71
N VAL A 568 -7.81 -0.45 17.15
CA VAL A 568 -7.33 -0.74 18.52
C VAL A 568 -8.21 -0.09 19.58
N ILE A 569 -8.59 1.19 19.44
CA ILE A 569 -9.55 1.86 20.34
C ILE A 569 -10.88 1.07 20.39
N GLY A 570 -11.32 0.55 19.23
CA GLY A 570 -12.49 -0.33 19.12
C GLY A 570 -12.37 -1.60 19.97
N VAL A 571 -11.20 -2.23 20.04
CA VAL A 571 -10.96 -3.42 20.88
C VAL A 571 -11.08 -3.10 22.36
N TYR A 572 -10.45 -2.02 22.84
CA TYR A 572 -10.59 -1.55 24.24
C TYR A 572 -12.05 -1.31 24.62
N ASN A 573 -12.79 -0.59 23.77
CA ASN A 573 -14.22 -0.36 23.96
C ASN A 573 -15.04 -1.66 23.99
N SER A 574 -14.69 -2.66 23.16
CA SER A 574 -15.37 -3.96 23.13
C SER A 574 -15.12 -4.82 24.37
N GLY A 575 -13.96 -4.65 25.03
CA GLY A 575 -13.61 -5.34 26.27
C GLY A 575 -14.12 -4.67 27.56
N ASP A 576 -14.82 -3.54 27.45
CA ASP A 576 -15.16 -2.67 28.58
C ASP A 576 -13.90 -2.33 29.42
N VAL A 577 -12.87 -1.85 28.70
CA VAL A 577 -11.59 -1.36 29.25
C VAL A 577 -11.34 0.06 28.73
N PRO A 578 -10.99 1.03 29.58
CA PRO A 578 -10.56 2.35 29.11
C PRO A 578 -9.37 2.23 28.15
N SER A 579 -9.51 2.76 26.94
CA SER A 579 -8.39 2.83 26.01
C SER A 579 -7.34 3.81 26.54
N PRO A 580 -6.03 3.46 26.52
CA PRO A 580 -4.97 4.45 26.74
C PRO A 580 -4.84 5.42 25.56
N LEU A 581 -5.30 5.01 24.38
CA LEU A 581 -5.17 5.75 23.12
C LEU A 581 -6.32 6.74 22.91
N SER A 582 -5.97 7.93 22.41
CA SER A 582 -6.95 8.94 21.97
C SER A 582 -7.14 8.92 20.45
N PRO A 583 -8.36 9.13 19.91
CA PRO A 583 -8.59 9.30 18.48
C PRO A 583 -7.85 10.53 17.93
N LEU A 584 -7.50 10.52 16.64
CA LEU A 584 -6.96 11.71 15.98
C LEU A 584 -8.02 12.84 15.91
N PRO A 585 -7.60 14.11 16.09
CA PRO A 585 -8.49 15.27 15.94
C PRO A 585 -8.89 15.57 14.48
N TYR A 586 -8.13 15.05 13.52
CA TYR A 586 -8.45 15.05 12.10
C TYR A 586 -8.80 13.64 11.59
N ASN A 587 -9.69 13.57 10.60
CA ASN A 587 -9.91 12.38 9.78
C ASN A 587 -8.60 11.99 9.09
N GLY A 588 -8.38 10.69 9.03
CA GLY A 588 -7.16 10.11 8.51
C GLY A 588 -7.00 8.68 8.99
N ASP A 589 -5.84 8.13 8.70
CA ASP A 589 -5.45 6.78 9.07
C ASP A 589 -4.06 6.80 9.73
N LEU A 590 -3.91 6.03 10.80
CA LEU A 590 -2.67 5.84 11.54
C LEU A 590 -2.48 4.34 11.69
N ARG A 591 -1.68 3.77 10.80
CA ARG A 591 -1.48 2.32 10.64
C ARG A 591 -0.11 1.89 11.14
N PHE A 592 -0.04 0.64 11.58
CA PHE A 592 1.18 -0.01 12.04
C PHE A 592 1.06 -1.54 11.96
N PRO A 593 2.18 -2.26 11.75
CA PRO A 593 2.25 -3.72 11.92
C PRO A 593 2.18 -4.13 13.39
N LEU A 594 1.53 -5.26 13.64
CA LEU A 594 1.31 -5.87 14.96
C LEU A 594 2.24 -7.04 15.29
N VAL A 595 2.84 -7.67 14.27
CA VAL A 595 3.65 -8.90 14.40
C VAL A 595 5.05 -8.72 13.83
N GLU A 596 6.08 -9.17 14.54
CA GLU A 596 7.34 -9.54 13.88
C GLU A 596 7.14 -10.94 13.29
N VAL A 597 7.50 -11.16 12.02
CA VAL A 597 7.50 -12.49 11.39
C VAL A 597 8.94 -12.88 11.12
N TYR A 598 9.30 -14.16 11.27
CA TYR A 598 10.67 -14.65 11.13
C TYR A 598 10.79 -15.61 9.94
N ALA A 599 11.90 -15.54 9.21
CA ALA A 599 12.25 -16.60 8.24
C ALA A 599 12.66 -17.90 8.96
N ARG A 600 12.70 -19.01 8.22
CA ARG A 600 13.10 -20.30 8.76
C ARG A 600 14.55 -20.24 9.26
N ASN A 601 14.73 -20.66 10.51
CA ASN A 601 16.02 -20.64 11.22
C ASN A 601 16.64 -19.24 11.39
N SER A 602 15.84 -18.17 11.38
CA SER A 602 16.30 -16.82 11.72
C SER A 602 15.74 -16.36 13.07
N ASP A 603 16.60 -15.78 13.92
CA ASP A 603 16.23 -15.08 15.16
C ASP A 603 16.09 -13.56 14.94
N VAL A 604 16.26 -13.10 13.70
CA VAL A 604 16.10 -11.72 13.25
C VAL A 604 14.69 -11.57 12.63
N PRO A 605 13.91 -10.55 13.01
CA PRO A 605 12.66 -10.24 12.34
C PRO A 605 12.88 -10.09 10.84
N LEU A 606 12.06 -10.76 10.01
CA LEU A 606 12.23 -10.81 8.56
C LEU A 606 12.34 -9.41 7.95
N GLU A 607 11.56 -8.45 8.46
CA GLU A 607 11.60 -7.04 8.07
C GLU A 607 13.00 -6.36 8.21
N TYR A 608 13.93 -6.97 8.95
CA TYR A 608 15.31 -6.51 9.17
C TYR A 608 16.36 -7.58 8.82
N ASP A 609 15.95 -8.76 8.35
CA ASP A 609 16.85 -9.83 7.89
C ASP A 609 17.19 -9.65 6.39
N TYR A 610 18.08 -8.69 6.11
CA TYR A 610 18.52 -8.37 4.74
C TYR A 610 18.99 -9.61 3.96
N SER A 611 19.47 -10.66 4.64
CA SER A 611 20.00 -11.88 3.99
C SER A 611 18.93 -12.70 3.26
N LYS A 612 17.64 -12.40 3.50
CA LYS A 612 16.48 -13.09 2.93
C LYS A 612 15.85 -12.36 1.74
N TYR A 613 16.29 -11.14 1.44
CA TYR A 613 15.65 -10.26 0.48
C TYR A 613 16.20 -10.33 -0.96
N PRO A 614 17.52 -10.39 -1.21
CA PRO A 614 18.08 -10.46 -2.56
C PRO A 614 17.43 -11.55 -3.41
N ALA A 615 17.13 -11.23 -4.66
CA ALA A 615 16.78 -12.26 -5.64
C ALA A 615 18.02 -13.03 -6.11
N ASP A 616 17.86 -14.32 -6.42
CA ASP A 616 18.90 -15.16 -7.03
C ASP A 616 19.40 -14.61 -8.36
N THR A 617 18.56 -13.83 -9.07
CA THR A 617 18.90 -13.18 -10.34
C THR A 617 18.26 -11.80 -10.45
N HIS A 618 19.09 -10.78 -10.62
CA HIS A 618 18.66 -9.42 -10.93
C HIS A 618 18.66 -9.18 -12.44
N LEU A 619 17.51 -8.77 -12.98
CA LEU A 619 17.34 -8.31 -14.35
C LEU A 619 17.26 -6.78 -14.37
N ASN A 620 17.91 -6.15 -15.34
CA ASN A 620 17.74 -4.72 -15.56
C ASN A 620 16.52 -4.48 -16.44
N PHE A 621 15.83 -3.34 -16.25
CA PHE A 621 14.95 -2.85 -17.31
C PHE A 621 15.78 -2.48 -18.54
N ASP A 622 15.27 -2.82 -19.71
CA ASP A 622 15.74 -2.35 -21.02
C ASP A 622 14.58 -1.61 -21.74
N SER A 623 14.78 -1.16 -22.98
CA SER A 623 13.74 -0.41 -23.70
C SER A 623 12.53 -1.25 -24.16
N GLU A 624 12.63 -2.58 -24.15
CA GLU A 624 11.59 -3.52 -24.58
C GLU A 624 10.86 -4.13 -23.37
N ASN A 625 11.60 -4.74 -22.43
CA ASN A 625 11.02 -5.44 -21.28
C ASN A 625 10.27 -4.50 -20.30
N ALA A 626 10.65 -3.21 -20.24
CA ALA A 626 9.92 -2.20 -19.46
C ALA A 626 8.56 -1.82 -20.07
N ARG A 627 8.30 -2.23 -21.31
CA ARG A 627 7.10 -1.91 -22.10
C ARG A 627 6.26 -3.15 -22.45
N SER A 628 6.79 -4.35 -22.26
CA SER A 628 6.18 -5.62 -22.64
C SER A 628 6.45 -6.70 -21.59
N ARG A 629 5.36 -7.15 -20.95
CA ARG A 629 5.37 -8.27 -20.01
C ARG A 629 5.79 -9.58 -20.67
N ASP A 630 5.36 -9.84 -21.91
CA ASP A 630 5.68 -11.07 -22.63
C ASP A 630 7.16 -11.14 -23.05
N VAL A 631 7.80 -10.02 -23.43
CA VAL A 631 9.26 -9.96 -23.61
C VAL A 631 9.97 -10.26 -22.29
N MET A 632 9.54 -9.64 -21.19
CA MET A 632 10.12 -9.86 -19.85
C MET A 632 10.00 -11.32 -19.40
N TRP A 633 8.82 -11.93 -19.51
CA TRP A 633 8.59 -13.35 -19.20
C TRP A 633 9.43 -14.27 -20.09
N THR A 634 9.64 -13.91 -21.36
CA THR A 634 10.52 -14.64 -22.28
C THR A 634 11.98 -14.55 -21.86
N GLN A 635 12.45 -13.39 -21.39
CA GLN A 635 13.80 -13.22 -20.84
C GLN A 635 14.02 -14.07 -19.58
N VAL A 636 13.04 -14.08 -18.64
CA VAL A 636 13.08 -14.95 -17.46
C VAL A 636 13.09 -16.43 -17.85
N ALA A 637 12.20 -16.85 -18.75
CA ALA A 637 12.14 -18.24 -19.22
C ALA A 637 13.44 -18.71 -19.88
N ALA A 638 14.07 -17.84 -20.69
CA ALA A 638 15.35 -18.10 -21.32
C ALA A 638 16.51 -18.19 -20.31
N ASN A 639 16.53 -17.35 -19.27
CA ASN A 639 17.55 -17.44 -18.23
C ASN A 639 17.35 -18.67 -17.32
N ALA A 640 16.10 -19.00 -17.01
CA ALA A 640 15.72 -20.04 -16.05
C ALA A 640 15.87 -21.48 -16.54
N TRP A 641 15.74 -21.73 -17.86
CA TRP A 641 15.61 -23.07 -18.44
C TRP A 641 16.26 -23.22 -19.85
N SER A 642 17.33 -22.48 -20.15
CA SER A 642 18.12 -22.63 -21.39
C SER A 642 19.04 -23.86 -21.43
#